data_AF-A0A7C2JXS0-F1
#
_entry.id   AF-A0A7C2JXS0-F1
#
_cell.length_a   1.000
_cell.length_b   1.000
_cell.length_c   1.000
_cell.angle_alpha   90.00
_cell.angle_beta   90.00
_cell.angle_gamma   90.00
#
_symmetry.space_group_name_H-M   'P 1'
#
loop_
_entity.id
_entity.type
_entity.pdbx_description
1 polymer ?
#
loop_
_entity_poly.entity_id
_entity_poly.type
_entity_poly.pdbx_seq_one_letter_code
_entity_poly.pdbx_strand_id
1 'polypeptide(L)'
;MYAELHCLSNFSFLRGASHPQELVRTAAELGYAGLALTDECSVAGVVRAYTAAKELPLKLVIGSELRCADDGLELVALAESRQAYAALCGLISRGRRAAPKGEYRLTRDDVAEYFRTHGLLLWTPRLADPDADAAAGRWLTERFAGRLWIAVELLNEGNDRRRLAAARALGSELGVPLVAAGDVHMHGRERRMLKDTLTAIRRKVPLGELGFELHSNAERCLRPVEELERRYPADLLRESLAILDRVNFSLAELRYEYPYELIPPGETPTSYLRALTERGCRWRWPDGESSRVRELIEHELTLIAELRYEAYFLTVHDIVSYARSVGILCQGRGSAANSVVCFCLGITEVDPDRMQTLVERFISKERNEPPDIDVDFEHDRREEVIQYIYRKYSRERAALAATVITYRGRSAIRDVGKALGIEEAHVGALARSLQWWENGVIDDERIREAGLDPKSPKVWRWIRLAESLLGFPRHLSQHVGGFVIAERPIHELVPIENAAMPERTVIQWDKDDLEELGLMKVDVLGLGMLSAIRRSFELIERFDGRKLTMATVPSEDPAVYRMIQKADTIGVFQIESRAQMAMLPRLKPKAYYDLVIEVALVRPGPIQGDMVHPYLRRRNGEETIDYPSREVETVLKRTLGVPIFQEQVMHLAIVAADFTPGEADQLRRAMAAWKHRGGLEPFEAKLKSRMQAKGYSEEFANRIFQQILGFGEYGFPECVVGETRVVDADSGRWLTIDEIVSGRARLKNTLACDEATLHFRKRRVLSITSSGVKQVWRLRTALGHSIVATAEHPFMTIGGWVTLGKLRIGDYVAAARSVPLSGHRRWPRHQIIVLADLLAEDDPCSPNTFRFHTTATRHRDEFVRAVERFPNTRAVVERHGSGSAVRVVRRGRARPIGAVEWARSLDIWGRDARLKHIPPEVFELRDQDIALLLA
;
A
#
# COMPACT_ATOMS: atom_id res chain seq x y z
N MET A 1 -36.94 3.87 20.02
CA MET A 1 -35.54 3.43 20.25
C MET A 1 -35.43 1.93 19.98
N TYR A 2 -34.30 1.48 19.46
CA TYR A 2 -34.08 0.10 19.02
C TYR A 2 -32.60 -0.27 19.15
N ALA A 3 -32.30 -1.56 19.35
CA ALA A 3 -30.98 -2.12 19.22
C ALA A 3 -31.00 -3.26 18.18
N GLU A 4 -30.12 -3.21 17.18
CA GLU A 4 -30.00 -4.31 16.23
C GLU A 4 -29.13 -5.40 16.84
N LEU A 5 -29.65 -6.63 16.89
CA LEU A 5 -28.98 -7.76 17.54
C LEU A 5 -28.51 -8.85 16.57
N HIS A 6 -28.80 -8.73 15.27
CA HIS A 6 -28.36 -9.66 14.24
C HIS A 6 -27.83 -8.89 13.01
N CYS A 7 -26.50 -8.72 12.93
CA CYS A 7 -25.85 -7.96 11.86
C CYS A 7 -24.50 -8.55 11.44
N LEU A 8 -24.36 -8.80 10.14
CA LEU A 8 -23.17 -9.35 9.50
C LEU A 8 -22.39 -8.25 8.78
N SER A 9 -21.09 -8.17 9.05
CA SER A 9 -20.15 -7.37 8.25
C SER A 9 -19.57 -8.20 7.11
N ASN A 10 -18.73 -7.55 6.30
CA ASN A 10 -17.95 -8.22 5.26
C ASN A 10 -16.89 -9.21 5.79
N PHE A 11 -16.72 -9.34 7.12
CA PHE A 11 -15.95 -10.43 7.74
C PHE A 11 -16.74 -11.75 7.85
N SER A 12 -18.05 -11.72 7.62
CA SER A 12 -18.78 -12.87 7.08
C SER A 12 -18.51 -12.92 5.58
N PHE A 13 -17.39 -13.53 5.19
CA PHE A 13 -16.84 -13.41 3.83
C PHE A 13 -17.87 -13.72 2.74
N LEU A 14 -18.02 -12.79 1.80
CA LEU A 14 -18.98 -12.84 0.69
C LEU A 14 -20.47 -12.95 1.11
N ARG A 15 -20.78 -12.79 2.41
CA ARG A 15 -22.13 -12.67 2.96
C ARG A 15 -22.45 -11.22 3.31
N GLY A 16 -21.72 -10.60 4.22
CA GLY A 16 -21.95 -9.19 4.51
C GLY A 16 -21.37 -8.31 3.42
N ALA A 17 -22.08 -7.23 3.10
CA ALA A 17 -21.71 -6.29 2.04
C ALA A 17 -21.30 -4.92 2.59
N SER A 18 -21.01 -4.81 3.88
CA SER A 18 -20.62 -3.54 4.51
C SER A 18 -19.50 -3.74 5.49
N HIS A 19 -18.61 -2.75 5.58
CA HIS A 19 -17.53 -2.76 6.57
C HIS A 19 -18.10 -2.58 7.99
N PRO A 20 -17.42 -3.11 9.02
CA PRO A 20 -17.83 -2.90 10.41
C PRO A 20 -18.03 -1.42 10.77
N GLN A 21 -17.16 -0.54 10.27
CA GLN A 21 -17.23 0.91 10.51
C GLN A 21 -18.45 1.57 9.84
N GLU A 22 -18.83 1.10 8.65
CA GLU A 22 -20.03 1.61 7.95
C GLU A 22 -21.28 1.25 8.74
N LEU A 23 -21.38 0.01 9.21
CA LEU A 23 -22.51 -0.46 10.01
C LEU A 23 -22.67 0.34 11.31
N VAL A 24 -21.56 0.53 12.05
CA VAL A 24 -21.55 1.29 13.30
C VAL A 24 -21.96 2.75 13.09
N ARG A 25 -21.38 3.43 12.09
CA ARG A 25 -21.71 4.83 11.80
C ARG A 25 -23.17 4.98 11.38
N THR A 26 -23.65 4.15 10.46
CA THR A 26 -25.03 4.21 10.01
C THR A 26 -26.02 3.90 11.13
N ALA A 27 -25.72 2.94 12.02
CA ALA A 27 -26.58 2.66 13.18
C ALA A 27 -26.68 3.88 14.13
N ALA A 28 -25.55 4.57 14.38
CA ALA A 28 -25.55 5.79 15.18
C ALA A 28 -26.32 6.93 14.49
N GLU A 29 -26.14 7.12 13.17
CA GLU A 29 -26.87 8.11 12.36
C GLU A 29 -28.39 7.87 12.36
N LEU A 30 -28.81 6.61 12.37
CA LEU A 30 -30.22 6.21 12.44
C LEU A 30 -30.81 6.25 13.87
N GLY A 31 -30.02 6.63 14.88
CA GLY A 31 -30.48 6.79 16.26
C GLY A 31 -30.67 5.46 17.02
N TYR A 32 -29.89 4.43 16.70
CA TYR A 32 -29.95 3.16 17.42
C TYR A 32 -29.31 3.29 18.81
N ALA A 33 -29.85 2.57 19.80
CA ALA A 33 -29.26 2.50 21.14
C ALA A 33 -28.03 1.58 21.16
N GLY A 34 -28.03 0.55 20.31
CA GLY A 34 -26.91 -0.38 20.17
C GLY A 34 -26.95 -1.18 18.89
N LEU A 35 -25.82 -1.81 18.58
CA LEU A 35 -25.61 -2.66 17.42
C LEU A 35 -24.77 -3.88 17.84
N ALA A 36 -25.26 -5.08 17.60
CA ALA A 36 -24.49 -6.30 17.72
C ALA A 36 -23.79 -6.60 16.39
N LEU A 37 -22.48 -6.79 16.41
CA LEU A 37 -21.78 -7.37 15.27
C LEU A 37 -21.66 -8.88 15.47
N THR A 38 -22.29 -9.64 14.58
CA THR A 38 -22.54 -11.08 14.75
C THR A 38 -22.06 -11.88 13.54
N ASP A 39 -20.84 -11.62 13.07
CA ASP A 39 -20.27 -12.31 11.91
C ASP A 39 -20.30 -13.84 12.05
N GLU A 40 -20.45 -14.55 10.93
CA GLU A 40 -20.65 -16.01 10.91
C GLU A 40 -19.43 -16.76 11.46
N CYS A 41 -19.60 -17.41 12.61
CA CYS A 41 -18.59 -18.17 13.34
C CYS A 41 -17.24 -17.42 13.35
N SER A 42 -17.28 -16.13 13.68
CA SER A 42 -16.16 -15.19 13.54
C SER A 42 -16.35 -13.95 14.41
N VAL A 43 -15.23 -13.41 14.90
CA VAL A 43 -15.13 -12.08 15.51
C VAL A 43 -14.05 -11.24 14.82
N ALA A 44 -13.67 -11.57 13.59
CA ALA A 44 -12.58 -10.89 12.87
C ALA A 44 -12.86 -9.38 12.64
N GLY A 45 -14.13 -8.99 12.47
CA GLY A 45 -14.53 -7.60 12.22
C GLY A 45 -14.72 -6.74 13.47
N VAL A 46 -14.66 -7.30 14.68
CA VAL A 46 -15.15 -6.62 15.90
C VAL A 46 -14.25 -5.48 16.36
N VAL A 47 -12.93 -5.60 16.18
CA VAL A 47 -11.99 -4.54 16.60
C VAL A 47 -12.22 -3.29 15.75
N ARG A 48 -12.41 -3.47 14.45
CA ARG A 48 -12.76 -2.39 13.51
C ARG A 48 -14.09 -1.71 13.86
N ALA A 49 -15.10 -2.48 14.28
CA ALA A 49 -16.36 -1.92 14.79
C ALA A 49 -16.13 -1.15 16.10
N TYR A 50 -15.36 -1.72 17.02
CA TYR A 50 -15.05 -1.12 18.32
C TYR A 50 -14.32 0.20 18.19
N THR A 51 -13.30 0.30 17.34
CA THR A 51 -12.60 1.56 17.05
C THR A 51 -13.56 2.63 16.54
N ALA A 52 -14.48 2.28 15.64
CA ALA A 52 -15.48 3.24 15.13
C ALA A 52 -16.51 3.62 16.21
N ALA A 53 -16.88 2.69 17.09
CA ALA A 53 -17.89 2.92 18.12
C ALA A 53 -17.39 3.81 19.26
N LYS A 54 -16.07 3.85 19.54
CA LYS A 54 -15.47 4.70 20.58
C LYS A 54 -15.83 6.19 20.45
N GLU A 55 -16.04 6.66 19.23
CA GLU A 55 -16.31 8.07 18.91
C GLU A 55 -17.81 8.39 18.83
N LEU A 56 -18.69 7.42 19.05
CA LEU A 56 -20.12 7.53 18.77
C LEU A 56 -20.97 7.15 19.99
N PRO A 57 -22.16 7.75 20.17
CA PRO A 57 -23.09 7.41 21.24
C PRO A 57 -23.87 6.12 20.93
N LEU A 58 -23.16 5.02 20.61
CA LEU A 58 -23.72 3.73 20.23
C LEU A 58 -23.07 2.62 21.06
N LYS A 59 -23.88 1.79 21.71
CA LYS A 59 -23.37 0.62 22.43
C LYS A 59 -23.12 -0.53 21.45
N LEU A 60 -21.85 -0.91 21.27
CA LEU A 60 -21.46 -2.07 20.48
C LEU A 60 -21.62 -3.35 21.31
N VAL A 61 -22.33 -4.34 20.77
CA VAL A 61 -22.45 -5.68 21.32
C VAL A 61 -21.62 -6.65 20.48
N ILE A 62 -20.88 -7.55 21.13
CA ILE A 62 -20.07 -8.54 20.44
C ILE A 62 -20.80 -9.88 20.41
N GLY A 63 -20.92 -10.47 19.22
CA GLY A 63 -21.56 -11.76 19.05
C GLY A 63 -21.10 -12.51 17.81
N SER A 64 -21.78 -13.61 17.50
CA SER A 64 -21.55 -14.38 16.28
C SER A 64 -22.79 -15.17 15.89
N GLU A 65 -23.09 -15.23 14.59
CA GLU A 65 -24.04 -16.19 14.02
C GLU A 65 -23.39 -17.58 13.95
N LEU A 66 -24.11 -18.59 14.40
CA LEU A 66 -23.64 -19.97 14.55
C LEU A 66 -24.64 -20.93 13.91
N ARG A 67 -24.13 -21.91 13.17
CA ARG A 67 -24.94 -22.99 12.58
C ARG A 67 -24.41 -24.35 13.01
N CYS A 68 -25.28 -25.17 13.59
CA CYS A 68 -24.94 -26.54 13.95
C CYS A 68 -25.06 -27.46 12.71
N ALA A 69 -24.08 -28.32 12.47
CA ALA A 69 -23.98 -29.14 11.26
C ALA A 69 -24.85 -30.41 11.31
N ASP A 70 -25.22 -30.85 12.50
CA ASP A 70 -26.03 -32.05 12.80
C ASP A 70 -27.48 -31.91 12.33
N ASP A 71 -28.13 -30.78 12.61
CA ASP A 71 -29.53 -30.54 12.26
C ASP A 71 -29.81 -29.15 11.67
N GLY A 72 -28.77 -28.33 11.54
CA GLY A 72 -28.86 -26.99 10.98
C GLY A 72 -29.60 -26.01 11.88
N LEU A 73 -29.55 -26.19 13.20
CA LEU A 73 -29.92 -25.18 14.17
C LEU A 73 -29.09 -23.92 13.97
N GLU A 74 -29.78 -22.77 13.87
CA GLU A 74 -29.17 -21.46 13.72
C GLU A 74 -29.39 -20.62 14.98
N LEU A 75 -28.31 -20.05 15.48
CA LEU A 75 -28.30 -19.24 16.70
C LEU A 75 -27.45 -18.00 16.48
N VAL A 76 -27.85 -16.90 17.09
CA VAL A 76 -27.01 -15.71 17.27
C VAL A 76 -26.62 -15.65 18.74
N ALA A 77 -25.33 -15.81 19.02
CA ALA A 77 -24.81 -15.73 20.38
C ALA A 77 -24.26 -14.33 20.67
N LEU A 78 -24.66 -13.73 21.79
CA LEU A 78 -24.23 -12.41 22.24
C LEU A 78 -23.46 -12.52 23.57
N ALA A 79 -22.32 -11.84 23.64
CA ALA A 79 -21.47 -11.81 24.82
C ALA A 79 -21.95 -10.73 25.81
N GLU A 80 -22.71 -11.13 26.83
CA GLU A 80 -23.16 -10.21 27.89
C GLU A 80 -22.05 -9.83 28.89
N SER A 81 -21.01 -10.64 28.99
CA SER A 81 -19.89 -10.51 29.95
C SER A 81 -18.58 -11.02 29.36
N ARG A 82 -17.46 -10.75 30.03
CA ARG A 82 -16.14 -11.29 29.68
C ARG A 82 -16.14 -12.82 29.59
N GLN A 83 -16.84 -13.50 30.50
CA GLN A 83 -16.97 -14.96 30.51
C GLN A 83 -17.81 -15.46 29.33
N ALA A 84 -18.90 -14.78 29.00
CA ALA A 84 -19.69 -15.09 27.81
C ALA A 84 -18.90 -14.92 26.51
N TYR A 85 -18.06 -13.88 26.44
CA TYR A 85 -17.16 -13.67 25.31
C TYR A 85 -16.11 -14.79 25.18
N ALA A 86 -15.46 -15.17 26.29
CA ALA A 86 -14.52 -16.29 26.29
C ALA A 86 -15.18 -17.61 25.86
N ALA A 87 -16.41 -17.87 26.32
CA ALA A 87 -17.21 -19.02 25.89
C ALA A 87 -17.54 -18.97 24.39
N LEU A 88 -17.94 -17.80 23.87
CA LEU A 88 -18.19 -17.58 22.45
C LEU A 88 -16.93 -17.88 21.61
N CYS A 89 -15.80 -17.31 21.99
CA CYS A 89 -14.56 -17.49 21.26
C CYS A 89 -14.02 -18.93 21.38
N GLY A 90 -14.21 -19.59 22.52
CA GLY A 90 -13.94 -21.01 22.71
C GLY A 90 -14.78 -21.90 21.79
N LEU A 91 -16.09 -21.63 21.69
CA LEU A 91 -17.00 -22.34 20.79
C LEU A 91 -16.60 -22.15 19.32
N ILE A 92 -16.35 -20.92 18.89
CA ILE A 92 -15.86 -20.63 17.52
C ILE A 92 -14.55 -21.39 17.27
N SER A 93 -13.63 -21.40 18.24
CA SER A 93 -12.36 -22.13 18.11
C SER A 93 -12.58 -23.64 17.97
N ARG A 94 -13.47 -24.23 18.75
CA ARG A 94 -13.84 -25.66 18.61
C ARG A 94 -14.36 -25.94 17.21
N GLY A 95 -15.31 -25.11 16.74
CA GLY A 95 -15.92 -25.29 15.43
C GLY A 95 -14.94 -25.15 14.27
N ARG A 96 -14.09 -24.12 14.30
CA ARG A 96 -13.08 -23.84 13.27
C ARG A 96 -11.93 -24.84 13.27
N ARG A 97 -11.56 -25.38 14.45
CA ARG A 97 -10.52 -26.42 14.55
C ARG A 97 -11.01 -27.82 14.16
N ALA A 98 -12.32 -28.07 14.23
CA ALA A 98 -12.94 -29.31 13.78
C ALA A 98 -13.11 -29.42 12.25
N ALA A 99 -12.70 -28.40 11.49
CA ALA A 99 -12.82 -28.35 10.04
C ALA A 99 -11.53 -27.87 9.35
N PRO A 100 -11.39 -28.07 8.02
CA PRO A 100 -10.37 -27.42 7.23
C PRO A 100 -10.48 -25.89 7.28
N LYS A 101 -9.38 -25.20 6.98
CA LYS A 101 -9.35 -23.73 6.98
C LYS A 101 -10.43 -23.14 6.07
N GLY A 102 -11.20 -22.19 6.62
CA GLY A 102 -12.29 -21.50 5.93
C GLY A 102 -13.68 -22.09 6.20
N GLU A 103 -13.76 -23.30 6.76
CA GLU A 103 -15.01 -23.95 7.17
C GLU A 103 -15.10 -24.00 8.70
N TYR A 104 -16.23 -24.48 9.22
CA TYR A 104 -16.41 -24.82 10.63
C TYR A 104 -17.44 -25.93 10.77
N ARG A 105 -17.36 -26.69 11.86
CA ARG A 105 -18.35 -27.71 12.21
C ARG A 105 -18.67 -27.61 13.69
N LEU A 106 -19.90 -27.26 14.01
CA LEU A 106 -20.44 -27.22 15.37
C LEU A 106 -21.59 -28.21 15.52
N THR A 107 -21.79 -28.72 16.73
CA THR A 107 -22.96 -29.51 17.13
C THR A 107 -23.77 -28.76 18.18
N ARG A 108 -25.02 -29.17 18.42
CA ARG A 108 -25.81 -28.62 19.53
C ARG A 108 -25.15 -28.83 20.88
N ASP A 109 -24.48 -29.97 21.08
CA ASP A 109 -23.78 -30.28 22.33
C ASP A 109 -22.59 -29.34 22.57
N ASP A 110 -21.88 -28.93 21.52
CA ASP A 110 -20.81 -27.92 21.64
C ASP A 110 -21.38 -26.60 22.18
N VAL A 111 -22.52 -26.16 21.67
CA VAL A 111 -23.22 -24.94 22.13
C VAL A 111 -23.60 -25.06 23.60
N ALA A 112 -24.17 -26.21 24.00
CA ALA A 112 -24.55 -26.48 25.39
C ALA A 112 -23.36 -26.53 26.35
N GLU A 113 -22.21 -27.04 25.88
CA GLU A 113 -20.99 -27.11 26.69
C GLU A 113 -20.44 -25.71 27.00
N TYR A 114 -20.29 -24.85 25.98
CA TYR A 114 -19.69 -23.52 26.14
C TYR A 114 -20.64 -22.50 26.77
N PHE A 115 -21.93 -22.50 26.40
CA PHE A 115 -22.91 -21.56 26.93
C PHE A 115 -23.68 -22.09 28.14
N ARG A 116 -23.08 -23.03 28.89
CA ARG A 116 -23.69 -23.67 30.07
C ARG A 116 -24.16 -22.65 31.12
N THR A 117 -23.34 -21.64 31.40
CA THR A 117 -23.58 -20.69 32.50
C THR A 117 -23.77 -19.24 32.06
N HIS A 118 -23.19 -18.85 30.93
CA HIS A 118 -23.17 -17.46 30.46
C HIS A 118 -23.54 -17.38 28.99
N GLY A 119 -23.91 -16.18 28.53
CA GLY A 119 -24.17 -15.88 27.12
C GLY A 119 -25.66 -15.84 26.82
N LEU A 120 -26.03 -14.93 25.91
CA LEU A 120 -27.40 -14.75 25.44
C LEU A 120 -27.53 -15.35 24.05
N LEU A 121 -28.61 -16.09 23.80
CA LEU A 121 -28.84 -16.77 22.53
C LEU A 121 -30.14 -16.27 21.90
N LEU A 122 -30.07 -15.87 20.64
CA LEU A 122 -31.24 -15.63 19.81
C LEU A 122 -31.37 -16.79 18.82
N TRP A 123 -32.48 -17.51 18.90
CA TRP A 123 -32.79 -18.60 18.00
C TRP A 123 -33.58 -18.10 16.79
N THR A 124 -33.13 -18.45 15.59
CA THR A 124 -33.80 -18.18 14.31
C THR A 124 -34.50 -19.45 13.81
N PRO A 125 -35.73 -19.75 14.28
CA PRO A 125 -36.48 -20.93 13.81
C PRO A 125 -36.77 -20.82 12.31
N ARG A 126 -36.82 -21.97 11.62
CA ARG A 126 -37.12 -22.00 10.19
C ARG A 126 -38.59 -21.67 9.93
N LEU A 127 -39.47 -22.03 10.86
CA LEU A 127 -40.93 -21.88 10.82
C LEU A 127 -41.59 -22.59 9.63
N ALA A 128 -40.84 -23.50 8.99
CA ALA A 128 -41.30 -24.34 7.88
C ALA A 128 -41.82 -25.70 8.39
N ASP A 129 -41.31 -26.16 9.54
CA ASP A 129 -41.67 -27.43 10.17
C ASP A 129 -41.92 -27.17 11.68
N PRO A 130 -43.19 -26.96 12.08
CA PRO A 130 -43.53 -26.66 13.47
C PRO A 130 -43.10 -27.74 14.46
N ASP A 131 -43.12 -29.02 14.10
CA ASP A 131 -42.78 -30.11 15.01
C ASP A 131 -41.27 -30.16 15.26
N ALA A 132 -40.47 -29.97 14.19
CA ALA A 132 -39.01 -29.89 14.30
C ALA A 132 -38.58 -28.65 15.10
N ASP A 133 -39.20 -27.50 14.84
CA ASP A 133 -38.93 -26.27 15.59
C ASP A 133 -39.34 -26.44 17.06
N ALA A 134 -40.52 -26.99 17.37
CA ALA A 134 -40.95 -27.23 18.74
C ALA A 134 -40.00 -28.20 19.49
N ALA A 135 -39.50 -29.24 18.82
CA ALA A 135 -38.50 -30.15 19.39
C ALA A 135 -37.17 -29.45 19.69
N ALA A 136 -36.65 -28.65 18.75
CA ALA A 136 -35.44 -27.86 18.96
C ALA A 136 -35.62 -26.81 20.07
N GLY A 137 -36.78 -26.15 20.10
CA GLY A 137 -37.15 -25.15 21.10
C GLY A 137 -37.24 -25.72 22.51
N ARG A 138 -37.79 -26.93 22.69
CA ARG A 138 -37.79 -27.64 23.98
C ARG A 138 -36.36 -27.91 24.47
N TRP A 139 -35.52 -28.44 23.59
CA TRP A 139 -34.11 -28.71 23.92
C TRP A 139 -33.35 -27.43 24.34
N LEU A 140 -33.58 -26.31 23.63
CA LEU A 140 -32.99 -25.01 23.95
C LEU A 140 -33.50 -24.46 25.28
N THR A 141 -34.82 -24.54 25.52
CA THR A 141 -35.45 -23.99 26.73
C THR A 141 -34.96 -24.72 27.99
N GLU A 142 -34.80 -26.05 27.92
CA GLU A 142 -34.24 -26.85 29.02
C GLU A 142 -32.83 -26.40 29.45
N ARG A 143 -32.04 -25.84 28.53
CA ARG A 143 -30.61 -25.54 28.75
C ARG A 143 -30.31 -24.05 28.94
N PHE A 144 -31.12 -23.18 28.34
CA PHE A 144 -30.85 -21.74 28.23
C PHE A 144 -31.99 -20.87 28.76
N ALA A 145 -32.83 -21.40 29.66
CA ALA A 145 -33.90 -20.64 30.31
C ALA A 145 -33.41 -19.29 30.86
N GLY A 146 -34.14 -18.21 30.55
CA GLY A 146 -33.79 -16.84 30.94
C GLY A 146 -32.62 -16.21 30.15
N ARG A 147 -32.03 -16.94 29.19
CA ARG A 147 -30.95 -16.48 28.29
C ARG A 147 -31.23 -16.82 26.82
N LEU A 148 -32.48 -17.13 26.49
CA LEU A 148 -32.93 -17.53 25.17
C LEU A 148 -34.08 -16.64 24.70
N TRP A 149 -34.02 -16.22 23.44
CA TRP A 149 -35.09 -15.51 22.74
C TRP A 149 -35.32 -16.11 21.36
N ILE A 150 -36.53 -15.94 20.81
CA ILE A 150 -36.81 -16.18 19.40
C ILE A 150 -36.59 -14.88 18.64
N ALA A 151 -35.65 -14.87 17.71
CA ALA A 151 -35.41 -13.75 16.80
C ALA A 151 -36.52 -13.72 15.73
N VAL A 152 -37.18 -12.57 15.61
CA VAL A 152 -38.23 -12.34 14.63
C VAL A 152 -37.72 -11.36 13.57
N GLU A 153 -37.64 -11.84 12.34
CA GLU A 153 -37.14 -11.10 11.19
C GLU A 153 -38.31 -10.80 10.24
N LEU A 154 -38.69 -9.53 10.13
CA LEU A 154 -39.76 -9.04 9.25
C LEU A 154 -39.12 -8.28 8.09
N LEU A 155 -39.00 -8.96 6.95
CA LEU A 155 -38.18 -8.56 5.82
C LEU A 155 -39.01 -8.17 4.58
N ASN A 156 -40.33 -8.02 4.71
CA ASN A 156 -41.27 -7.77 3.61
C ASN A 156 -41.19 -8.82 2.48
N GLU A 157 -41.11 -10.09 2.82
CA GLU A 157 -41.08 -11.20 1.85
C GLU A 157 -42.49 -11.70 1.45
N GLY A 158 -43.52 -10.97 1.89
CA GLY A 158 -44.94 -11.29 1.64
C GLY A 158 -45.55 -12.28 2.64
N ASN A 159 -44.77 -12.82 3.57
CA ASN A 159 -45.20 -13.76 4.61
C ASN A 159 -44.99 -13.25 6.05
N ASP A 160 -44.52 -12.00 6.25
CA ASP A 160 -44.19 -11.40 7.55
C ASP A 160 -45.29 -11.60 8.62
N ARG A 161 -46.56 -11.38 8.26
CA ARG A 161 -47.69 -11.60 9.19
C ARG A 161 -47.80 -13.06 9.65
N ARG A 162 -47.60 -14.01 8.73
CA ARG A 162 -47.61 -15.45 9.05
C ARG A 162 -46.40 -15.82 9.90
N ARG A 163 -45.21 -15.29 9.56
CA ARG A 163 -43.97 -15.51 10.30
C ARG A 163 -44.09 -15.01 11.74
N LEU A 164 -44.62 -13.80 11.94
CA LEU A 164 -44.88 -13.24 13.27
C LEU A 164 -45.89 -14.08 14.07
N ALA A 165 -47.00 -14.50 13.44
CA ALA A 165 -48.00 -15.33 14.11
C ALA A 165 -47.42 -16.70 14.53
N ALA A 166 -46.66 -17.36 13.65
CA ALA A 166 -46.00 -18.62 13.95
C ALA A 166 -44.96 -18.47 15.07
N ALA A 167 -44.12 -17.44 15.02
CA ALA A 167 -43.15 -17.16 16.07
C ALA A 167 -43.83 -16.88 17.43
N ARG A 168 -44.96 -16.16 17.45
CA ARG A 168 -45.72 -15.90 18.69
C ARG A 168 -46.35 -17.17 19.24
N ALA A 169 -46.90 -18.03 18.40
CA ALA A 169 -47.43 -19.32 18.81
C ALA A 169 -46.33 -20.19 19.44
N LEU A 170 -45.18 -20.30 18.76
CA LEU A 170 -44.02 -21.05 19.22
C LEU A 170 -43.45 -20.50 20.54
N GLY A 171 -43.29 -19.18 20.66
CA GLY A 171 -42.83 -18.54 21.89
C GLY A 171 -43.80 -18.73 23.06
N SER A 172 -45.11 -18.70 22.79
CA SER A 172 -46.13 -18.97 23.81
C SER A 172 -46.15 -20.44 24.25
N GLU A 173 -45.91 -21.38 23.34
CA GLU A 173 -45.82 -22.81 23.65
C GLU A 173 -44.60 -23.10 24.53
N LEU A 174 -43.46 -22.49 24.20
CA LEU A 174 -42.18 -22.75 24.87
C LEU A 174 -41.92 -21.86 26.08
N GLY A 175 -42.70 -20.80 26.27
CA GLY A 175 -42.44 -19.78 27.30
C GLY A 175 -41.19 -18.94 26.99
N VAL A 176 -40.84 -18.78 25.71
CA VAL A 176 -39.63 -18.06 25.26
C VAL A 176 -40.01 -16.68 24.72
N PRO A 177 -39.38 -15.59 25.20
CA PRO A 177 -39.64 -14.24 24.70
C PRO A 177 -39.21 -14.06 23.23
N LEU A 178 -39.88 -13.15 22.53
CA LEU A 178 -39.57 -12.80 21.14
C LEU A 178 -38.85 -11.46 21.08
N VAL A 179 -37.90 -11.32 20.16
CA VAL A 179 -37.19 -10.05 19.94
C VAL A 179 -37.16 -9.69 18.46
N ALA A 180 -37.22 -8.39 18.16
CA ALA A 180 -37.02 -7.89 16.82
C ALA A 180 -35.55 -8.05 16.39
N ALA A 181 -35.32 -8.59 15.20
CA ALA A 181 -34.00 -8.73 14.58
C ALA A 181 -34.06 -8.40 13.09
N GLY A 182 -32.98 -7.86 12.53
CA GLY A 182 -32.94 -7.40 11.15
C GLY A 182 -32.26 -8.33 10.15
N ASP A 183 -31.49 -9.32 10.61
CA ASP A 183 -30.60 -10.15 9.77
C ASP A 183 -29.86 -9.28 8.73
N VAL A 184 -29.19 -8.26 9.27
CA VAL A 184 -28.64 -7.14 8.51
C VAL A 184 -27.37 -7.58 7.79
N HIS A 185 -27.36 -7.54 6.46
CA HIS A 185 -26.16 -7.84 5.65
C HIS A 185 -25.57 -6.58 5.01
N MET A 186 -26.23 -5.43 5.18
CA MET A 186 -25.93 -4.17 4.51
C MET A 186 -26.16 -2.98 5.44
N HIS A 187 -25.28 -1.99 5.44
CA HIS A 187 -25.55 -0.73 6.14
C HIS A 187 -26.72 0.07 5.52
N GLY A 188 -26.98 -0.05 4.22
CA GLY A 188 -28.05 0.65 3.51
C GLY A 188 -28.54 -0.10 2.25
N ARG A 189 -29.70 0.33 1.72
CA ARG A 189 -30.41 -0.34 0.60
C ARG A 189 -29.63 -0.27 -0.72
N GLU A 190 -28.87 0.80 -0.91
CA GLU A 190 -28.00 1.03 -2.07
C GLU A 190 -26.92 -0.05 -2.24
N ARG A 191 -26.58 -0.78 -1.16
CA ARG A 191 -25.60 -1.87 -1.17
C ARG A 191 -26.11 -3.17 -1.81
N ARG A 192 -27.41 -3.26 -2.15
CA ARG A 192 -28.03 -4.47 -2.71
C ARG A 192 -27.27 -5.02 -3.91
N MET A 193 -26.88 -4.16 -4.86
CA MET A 193 -26.16 -4.61 -6.07
C MET A 193 -24.84 -5.30 -5.73
N LEU A 194 -24.11 -4.79 -4.73
CA LEU A 194 -22.87 -5.42 -4.28
C LEU A 194 -23.16 -6.74 -3.55
N LYS A 195 -24.17 -6.77 -2.69
CA LYS A 195 -24.58 -7.99 -1.97
C LYS A 195 -24.97 -9.13 -2.91
N ASP A 196 -25.74 -8.83 -3.96
CA ASP A 196 -26.11 -9.82 -4.97
C ASP A 196 -24.87 -10.31 -5.76
N THR A 197 -23.95 -9.40 -6.08
CA THR A 197 -22.67 -9.73 -6.70
C THR A 197 -21.79 -10.62 -5.81
N LEU A 198 -21.69 -10.32 -4.51
CA LEU A 198 -20.97 -11.15 -3.54
C LEU A 198 -21.58 -12.55 -3.44
N THR A 199 -22.91 -12.65 -3.51
CA THR A 199 -23.63 -13.93 -3.54
C THR A 199 -23.27 -14.73 -4.78
N ALA A 200 -23.23 -14.11 -5.96
CA ALA A 200 -22.74 -14.74 -7.19
C ALA A 200 -21.29 -15.25 -7.08
N ILE A 201 -20.39 -14.44 -6.52
CA ILE A 201 -18.99 -14.84 -6.29
C ILE A 201 -18.92 -16.06 -5.35
N ARG A 202 -19.67 -16.02 -4.24
CA ARG A 202 -19.70 -17.10 -3.25
C ARG A 202 -20.21 -18.42 -3.83
N ARG A 203 -21.27 -18.35 -4.63
CA ARG A 203 -21.90 -19.51 -5.28
C ARG A 203 -21.17 -19.97 -6.52
N LYS A 204 -20.25 -19.16 -7.04
CA LYS A 204 -19.50 -19.40 -8.28
C LYS A 204 -20.41 -19.58 -9.50
N VAL A 205 -21.54 -18.85 -9.50
CA VAL A 205 -22.56 -18.88 -10.54
C VAL A 205 -22.83 -17.44 -10.99
N PRO A 206 -22.98 -17.15 -12.30
CA PRO A 206 -23.30 -15.81 -12.77
C PRO A 206 -24.62 -15.28 -12.18
N LEU A 207 -24.71 -13.97 -11.97
CA LEU A 207 -25.85 -13.30 -11.33
C LEU A 207 -27.19 -13.62 -12.01
N GLY A 208 -27.20 -13.77 -13.34
CA GLY A 208 -28.41 -14.11 -14.11
C GLY A 208 -28.96 -15.51 -13.85
N GLU A 209 -28.19 -16.40 -13.23
CA GLU A 209 -28.53 -17.81 -13.00
C GLU A 209 -28.87 -18.13 -11.54
N LEU A 210 -28.70 -17.19 -10.61
CA LEU A 210 -28.88 -17.44 -9.17
C LEU A 210 -30.33 -17.70 -8.72
N GLY A 211 -31.33 -17.22 -9.47
CA GLY A 211 -32.74 -17.42 -9.12
C GLY A 211 -33.09 -17.05 -7.67
N PHE A 212 -33.67 -18.00 -6.92
CA PHE A 212 -34.10 -17.84 -5.53
C PHE A 212 -32.96 -17.81 -4.50
N GLU A 213 -31.70 -17.93 -4.93
CA GLU A 213 -30.56 -17.74 -4.04
C GLU A 213 -30.29 -16.27 -3.70
N LEU A 214 -30.87 -15.35 -4.48
CA LEU A 214 -30.85 -13.91 -4.18
C LEU A 214 -31.96 -13.52 -3.21
N HIS A 215 -31.70 -12.50 -2.40
CA HIS A 215 -32.76 -11.92 -1.57
C HIS A 215 -33.80 -11.20 -2.44
N SER A 216 -35.07 -11.37 -2.07
CA SER A 216 -36.21 -10.83 -2.83
C SER A 216 -36.21 -9.30 -2.90
N ASN A 217 -35.67 -8.63 -1.87
CA ASN A 217 -35.64 -7.17 -1.74
C ASN A 217 -34.36 -6.69 -1.02
N ALA A 218 -34.29 -5.39 -0.70
CA ALA A 218 -33.13 -4.76 -0.05
C ALA A 218 -33.27 -4.64 1.49
N GLU A 219 -34.22 -5.35 2.11
CA GLU A 219 -34.65 -5.08 3.49
C GLU A 219 -33.72 -5.65 4.57
N ARG A 220 -32.74 -6.44 4.17
CA ARG A 220 -31.63 -6.92 5.03
C ARG A 220 -30.57 -5.83 5.20
N CYS A 221 -31.02 -4.64 5.59
CA CYS A 221 -30.18 -3.48 5.88
C CYS A 221 -30.55 -2.83 7.21
N LEU A 222 -29.70 -1.92 7.70
CA LEU A 222 -30.10 -1.01 8.77
C LEU A 222 -31.24 -0.11 8.27
N ARG A 223 -32.24 0.09 9.11
CA ARG A 223 -33.51 0.77 8.77
C ARG A 223 -33.79 1.92 9.74
N PRO A 224 -34.38 3.04 9.30
CA PRO A 224 -34.80 4.10 10.20
C PRO A 224 -35.71 3.58 11.31
N VAL A 225 -35.58 4.12 12.52
CA VAL A 225 -36.33 3.67 13.70
C VAL A 225 -37.84 3.82 13.48
N GLU A 226 -38.29 4.87 12.79
CA GLU A 226 -39.70 5.09 12.47
C GLU A 226 -40.25 4.01 11.52
N GLU A 227 -39.39 3.43 10.69
CA GLU A 227 -39.76 2.32 9.81
C GLU A 227 -39.88 1.02 10.61
N LEU A 228 -38.98 0.80 11.56
CA LEU A 228 -39.02 -0.34 12.47
C LEU A 228 -40.25 -0.30 13.39
N GLU A 229 -40.60 0.88 13.92
CA GLU A 229 -41.79 1.09 14.77
C GLU A 229 -43.11 0.81 14.04
N ARG A 230 -43.16 1.06 12.73
CA ARG A 230 -44.32 0.68 11.90
C ARG A 230 -44.36 -0.81 11.57
N ARG A 231 -43.20 -1.47 11.54
CA ARG A 231 -43.06 -2.85 11.08
C ARG A 231 -43.19 -3.86 12.22
N TYR A 232 -42.55 -3.57 13.34
CA TYR A 232 -42.50 -4.45 14.49
C TYR A 232 -43.51 -4.04 15.56
N PRO A 233 -44.14 -5.01 16.23
CA PRO A 233 -44.83 -4.76 17.48
C PRO A 233 -43.90 -4.13 18.53
N ALA A 234 -44.43 -3.19 19.33
CA ALA A 234 -43.64 -2.44 20.31
C ALA A 234 -43.02 -3.31 21.42
N ASP A 235 -43.60 -4.47 21.74
CA ASP A 235 -43.03 -5.44 22.67
C ASP A 235 -41.70 -6.01 22.15
N LEU A 236 -41.61 -6.43 20.89
CA LEU A 236 -40.40 -6.98 20.30
C LEU A 236 -39.25 -5.96 20.22
N LEU A 237 -39.58 -4.69 19.98
CA LEU A 237 -38.59 -3.60 19.99
C LEU A 237 -38.07 -3.32 21.41
N ARG A 238 -38.95 -3.35 22.43
CA ARG A 238 -38.52 -3.18 23.83
C ARG A 238 -37.65 -4.33 24.31
N GLU A 239 -37.92 -5.56 23.88
CA GLU A 239 -37.06 -6.71 24.20
C GLU A 239 -35.64 -6.54 23.66
N SER A 240 -35.45 -5.89 22.50
CA SER A 240 -34.11 -5.60 21.98
C SER A 240 -33.29 -4.71 22.93
N LEU A 241 -33.96 -3.74 23.58
CA LEU A 241 -33.35 -2.86 24.57
C LEU A 241 -33.11 -3.59 25.90
N ALA A 242 -34.05 -4.44 26.32
CA ALA A 242 -33.87 -5.26 27.53
C ALA A 242 -32.67 -6.21 27.42
N ILE A 243 -32.41 -6.77 26.24
CA ILE A 243 -31.21 -7.55 25.96
C ILE A 243 -29.97 -6.65 25.99
N LEU A 244 -30.03 -5.48 25.33
CA LEU A 244 -28.92 -4.52 25.31
C LEU A 244 -28.51 -4.09 26.73
N ASP A 245 -29.46 -3.89 27.64
CA ASP A 245 -29.21 -3.50 29.03
C ASP A 245 -28.48 -4.57 29.85
N ARG A 246 -28.59 -5.84 29.44
CA ARG A 246 -27.87 -6.95 30.09
C ARG A 246 -26.40 -7.06 29.66
N VAL A 247 -26.04 -6.48 28.53
CA VAL A 247 -24.68 -6.57 27.99
C VAL A 247 -23.78 -5.55 28.67
N ASN A 248 -22.79 -6.00 29.44
CA ASN A 248 -21.81 -5.09 30.08
C ASN A 248 -20.42 -5.19 29.48
N PHE A 249 -20.18 -6.20 28.65
CA PHE A 249 -18.87 -6.48 28.08
C PHE A 249 -18.41 -5.41 27.07
N SER A 250 -17.14 -5.03 27.17
CA SER A 250 -16.42 -4.23 26.18
C SER A 250 -15.07 -4.87 25.83
N LEU A 251 -14.61 -4.70 24.58
CA LEU A 251 -13.26 -5.14 24.19
C LEU A 251 -12.15 -4.43 25.00
N ALA A 252 -12.45 -3.28 25.63
CA ALA A 252 -11.53 -2.61 26.56
C ALA A 252 -11.14 -3.47 27.77
N GLU A 253 -11.95 -4.47 28.12
CA GLU A 253 -11.67 -5.39 29.24
C GLU A 253 -10.67 -6.49 28.88
N LEU A 254 -10.33 -6.65 27.60
CA LEU A 254 -9.35 -7.63 27.16
C LEU A 254 -7.96 -7.19 27.61
N ARG A 255 -7.43 -7.85 28.65
CA ARG A 255 -6.06 -7.69 29.12
C ARG A 255 -5.25 -8.93 28.81
N TYR A 256 -4.02 -8.70 28.39
CA TYR A 256 -3.09 -9.73 27.92
C TYR A 256 -1.97 -9.91 28.92
N GLU A 257 -1.69 -11.17 29.25
CA GLU A 257 -0.64 -11.57 30.18
C GLU A 257 0.26 -12.59 29.48
N TYR A 258 1.57 -12.32 29.49
CA TYR A 258 2.59 -13.22 28.96
C TYR A 258 2.82 -14.41 29.90
N PRO A 259 3.32 -15.54 29.40
CA PRO A 259 3.60 -16.70 30.21
C PRO A 259 4.61 -16.42 31.32
N TYR A 260 4.31 -16.89 32.53
CA TYR A 260 5.22 -16.82 33.69
C TYR A 260 5.97 -18.14 33.94
N GLU A 261 5.67 -19.20 33.17
CA GLU A 261 6.24 -20.55 33.32
C GLU A 261 7.78 -20.62 33.17
N LEU A 262 8.39 -19.58 32.60
CA LEU A 262 9.84 -19.49 32.46
C LEU A 262 10.56 -19.08 33.75
N ILE A 263 9.82 -18.59 34.76
CA ILE A 263 10.36 -18.06 36.00
C ILE A 263 10.55 -19.22 36.99
N PRO A 264 11.77 -19.44 37.50
CA PRO A 264 12.01 -20.49 38.49
C PRO A 264 11.20 -20.26 39.78
N PRO A 265 10.82 -21.34 40.51
CA PRO A 265 10.17 -21.21 41.80
C PRO A 265 11.00 -20.36 42.77
N GLY A 266 10.39 -19.34 43.38
CA GLY A 266 11.04 -18.43 44.33
C GLY A 266 11.68 -17.18 43.71
N GLU A 267 11.68 -17.05 42.38
CA GLU A 267 12.11 -15.85 41.66
C GLU A 267 10.90 -15.00 41.24
N THR A 268 11.13 -13.71 41.00
CA THR A 268 10.17 -12.81 40.33
C THR A 268 10.58 -12.61 38.87
N PRO A 269 9.67 -12.15 37.97
CA PRO A 269 10.06 -11.80 36.60
C PRO A 269 11.25 -10.82 36.57
N THR A 270 11.23 -9.83 37.47
CA THR A 270 12.27 -8.81 37.60
C THR A 270 13.61 -9.39 38.08
N SER A 271 13.63 -10.23 39.12
CA SER A 271 14.87 -10.81 39.62
C SER A 271 15.48 -11.80 38.64
N TYR A 272 14.64 -12.60 37.96
CA TYR A 272 15.11 -13.57 36.98
C TYR A 272 15.65 -12.92 35.71
N LEU A 273 14.96 -11.89 35.19
CA LEU A 273 15.45 -11.12 34.04
C LEU A 273 16.81 -10.48 34.37
N ARG A 274 16.95 -9.86 35.54
CA ARG A 274 18.23 -9.31 36.01
C ARG A 274 19.32 -10.38 36.07
N ALA A 275 19.04 -11.55 36.65
CA ALA A 275 20.01 -12.64 36.72
C ALA A 275 20.45 -13.15 35.33
N LEU A 276 19.55 -13.15 34.35
CA LEU A 276 19.86 -13.46 32.96
C LEU A 276 20.73 -12.37 32.31
N THR A 277 20.38 -11.09 32.51
CA THR A 277 21.17 -9.96 32.02
C THR A 277 22.59 -9.99 32.58
N GLU A 278 22.78 -10.24 33.88
CA GLU A 278 24.13 -10.34 34.48
C GLU A 278 24.95 -11.52 33.94
N ARG A 279 24.30 -12.66 33.65
CA ARG A 279 24.96 -13.77 32.95
C ARG A 279 25.38 -13.37 31.54
N GLY A 280 24.50 -12.66 30.83
CA GLY A 280 24.77 -12.08 29.52
C GLY A 280 25.95 -11.11 29.53
N CYS A 281 26.02 -10.21 30.51
CA CYS A 281 27.12 -9.26 30.67
C CYS A 281 28.46 -9.98 30.79
N ARG A 282 28.56 -10.98 31.67
CA ARG A 282 29.81 -11.78 31.82
C ARG A 282 30.20 -12.54 30.56
N TRP A 283 29.22 -12.95 29.75
CA TRP A 283 29.47 -13.61 28.47
C TRP A 283 29.93 -12.62 27.39
N ARG A 284 29.32 -11.43 27.31
CA ARG A 284 29.62 -10.40 26.30
C ARG A 284 30.91 -9.63 26.60
N TRP A 285 31.18 -9.36 27.87
CA TRP A 285 32.36 -8.64 28.36
C TRP A 285 33.11 -9.48 29.41
N PRO A 286 33.94 -10.45 28.98
CA PRO A 286 34.73 -11.28 29.91
C PRO A 286 35.68 -10.48 30.82
N ASP A 287 36.17 -9.34 30.32
CA ASP A 287 37.07 -8.43 31.05
C ASP A 287 36.32 -7.33 31.83
N GLY A 288 34.98 -7.38 31.85
CA GLY A 288 34.10 -6.39 32.46
C GLY A 288 33.59 -5.32 31.49
N GLU A 289 32.35 -4.88 31.69
CA GLU A 289 31.74 -3.81 30.90
C GLU A 289 32.16 -2.39 31.37
N SER A 290 31.98 -1.40 30.50
CA SER A 290 32.25 0.00 30.84
C SER A 290 31.22 0.57 31.83
N SER A 291 31.60 1.60 32.60
CA SER A 291 30.68 2.27 33.55
C SER A 291 29.42 2.80 32.86
N ARG A 292 29.57 3.33 31.65
CA ARG A 292 28.47 3.78 30.79
C ARG A 292 27.50 2.64 30.46
N VAL A 293 28.00 1.46 30.08
CA VAL A 293 27.16 0.29 29.78
C VAL A 293 26.41 -0.17 31.03
N ARG A 294 27.07 -0.18 32.19
CA ARG A 294 26.43 -0.53 33.46
C ARG A 294 25.29 0.42 33.83
N GLU A 295 25.48 1.73 33.68
CA GLU A 295 24.42 2.72 33.89
C GLU A 295 23.22 2.51 32.95
N LEU A 296 23.48 2.19 31.68
CA LEU A 296 22.43 1.89 30.70
C LEU A 296 21.64 0.63 31.07
N ILE A 297 22.32 -0.43 31.54
CA ILE A 297 21.66 -1.67 31.99
C ILE A 297 20.71 -1.39 33.15
N GLU A 298 21.15 -0.65 34.17
CA GLU A 298 20.31 -0.34 35.33
C GLU A 298 19.11 0.54 34.98
N HIS A 299 19.33 1.53 34.11
CA HIS A 299 18.27 2.39 33.62
C HIS A 299 17.22 1.59 32.83
N GLU A 300 17.66 0.74 31.90
CA GLU A 300 16.76 -0.07 31.09
C GLU A 300 16.00 -1.12 31.91
N LEU A 301 16.66 -1.84 32.83
CA LEU A 301 15.99 -2.80 33.72
C LEU A 301 14.93 -2.13 34.60
N THR A 302 15.20 -0.91 35.08
CA THR A 302 14.21 -0.12 35.86
C THR A 302 13.00 0.22 35.01
N LEU A 303 13.23 0.69 33.78
CA LEU A 303 12.16 1.05 32.85
C LEU A 303 11.30 -0.16 32.45
N ILE A 304 11.93 -1.32 32.21
CA ILE A 304 11.23 -2.59 31.90
C ILE A 304 10.33 -2.98 33.08
N ALA A 305 10.82 -2.87 34.31
CA ALA A 305 10.06 -3.24 35.51
C ALA A 305 8.89 -2.29 35.80
N GLU A 306 9.08 -0.99 35.61
CA GLU A 306 8.00 0.00 35.79
C GLU A 306 6.85 -0.22 34.78
N LEU A 307 7.18 -0.63 33.56
CA LEU A 307 6.19 -0.90 32.49
C LEU A 307 5.72 -2.37 32.46
N ARG A 308 6.26 -3.22 33.31
CA ARG A 308 5.90 -4.65 33.46
C ARG A 308 6.13 -5.49 32.20
N TYR A 309 7.24 -5.26 31.50
CA TYR A 309 7.59 -5.97 30.26
C TYR A 309 8.52 -7.17 30.47
N GLU A 310 8.82 -7.57 31.71
CA GLU A 310 9.81 -8.62 31.99
C GLU A 310 9.43 -9.97 31.35
N ALA A 311 8.18 -10.39 31.48
CA ALA A 311 7.71 -11.66 30.92
C ALA A 311 7.83 -11.71 29.39
N TYR A 312 7.69 -10.57 28.71
CA TYR A 312 7.89 -10.46 27.27
C TYR A 312 9.37 -10.70 26.89
N PHE A 313 10.31 -10.04 27.57
CA PHE A 313 11.75 -10.25 27.35
C PHE A 313 12.17 -11.70 27.63
N LEU A 314 11.64 -12.29 28.71
CA LEU A 314 11.90 -13.69 29.06
C LEU A 314 11.40 -14.64 27.97
N THR A 315 10.21 -14.40 27.42
CA THR A 315 9.63 -15.21 26.33
C THR A 315 10.47 -15.14 25.06
N VAL A 316 10.91 -13.93 24.66
CA VAL A 316 11.77 -13.79 23.48
C VAL A 316 13.14 -14.43 23.73
N HIS A 317 13.71 -14.28 24.92
CA HIS A 317 14.96 -14.92 25.30
C HIS A 317 14.87 -16.44 25.26
N ASP A 318 13.75 -17.05 25.67
CA ASP A 318 13.52 -18.50 25.58
C ASP A 318 13.55 -18.99 24.12
N ILE A 319 12.85 -18.29 23.22
CA ILE A 319 12.81 -18.63 21.78
C ILE A 319 14.20 -18.50 21.15
N VAL A 320 14.92 -17.41 21.46
CA VAL A 320 16.29 -17.18 20.98
C VAL A 320 17.26 -18.22 21.56
N SER A 321 17.13 -18.56 22.85
CA SER A 321 17.96 -19.56 23.51
C SER A 321 17.77 -20.94 22.90
N TYR A 322 16.52 -21.33 22.60
CA TYR A 322 16.25 -22.55 21.85
C TYR A 322 16.94 -22.53 20.48
N ALA A 323 16.74 -21.47 19.69
CA ALA A 323 17.34 -21.36 18.36
C ALA A 323 18.87 -21.53 18.42
N ARG A 324 19.54 -20.85 19.36
CA ARG A 324 20.99 -20.97 19.56
C ARG A 324 21.40 -22.38 20.02
N SER A 325 20.61 -23.04 20.87
CA SER A 325 20.91 -24.40 21.36
C SER A 325 20.93 -25.46 20.26
N VAL A 326 20.18 -25.24 19.18
CA VAL A 326 20.14 -26.12 17.99
C VAL A 326 20.90 -25.53 16.79
N GLY A 327 21.74 -24.52 17.03
CA GLY A 327 22.60 -23.91 16.02
C GLY A 327 21.85 -23.17 14.90
N ILE A 328 20.69 -22.59 15.18
CA ILE A 328 19.98 -21.68 14.26
C ILE A 328 20.48 -20.27 14.49
N LEU A 329 21.00 -19.62 13.45
CA LEU A 329 21.36 -18.20 13.48
C LEU A 329 20.10 -17.35 13.60
N CYS A 330 20.15 -16.37 14.50
CA CYS A 330 19.10 -15.40 14.72
C CYS A 330 19.67 -14.00 14.97
N GLN A 331 18.92 -12.97 14.62
CA GLN A 331 19.29 -11.58 14.81
C GLN A 331 18.04 -10.74 15.10
N GLY A 332 18.03 -10.07 16.25
CA GLY A 332 17.03 -9.05 16.55
C GLY A 332 17.22 -7.81 15.68
N ARG A 333 16.11 -7.19 15.28
CA ARG A 333 16.09 -6.01 14.39
C ARG A 333 15.21 -4.89 14.97
N GLY A 334 15.10 -3.80 14.21
CA GLY A 334 14.22 -2.68 14.58
C GLY A 334 14.73 -1.92 15.81
N SER A 335 13.80 -1.46 16.65
CA SER A 335 14.14 -0.69 17.85
C SER A 335 14.83 -1.54 18.92
N ALA A 336 14.63 -2.86 18.94
CA ALA A 336 15.28 -3.79 19.86
C ALA A 336 16.83 -3.76 19.79
N ALA A 337 17.41 -3.32 18.66
CA ALA A 337 18.86 -3.11 18.53
C ALA A 337 19.40 -1.97 19.42
N ASN A 338 18.53 -1.15 20.01
CA ASN A 338 18.91 -0.08 20.93
C ASN A 338 18.84 -0.50 22.41
N SER A 339 18.56 -1.77 22.68
CA SER A 339 18.43 -2.35 24.02
C SER A 339 19.71 -3.08 24.40
N VAL A 340 20.34 -2.65 25.50
CA VAL A 340 21.51 -3.35 26.08
C VAL A 340 21.06 -4.64 26.76
N VAL A 341 19.86 -4.66 27.34
CA VAL A 341 19.26 -5.90 27.88
C VAL A 341 19.09 -6.94 26.77
N CYS A 342 18.53 -6.58 25.60
CA CYS A 342 18.42 -7.51 24.46
C CYS A 342 19.79 -8.03 23.99
N PHE A 343 20.83 -7.18 23.99
CA PHE A 343 22.18 -7.59 23.64
C PHE A 343 22.76 -8.62 24.62
N CYS A 344 22.57 -8.39 25.93
CA CYS A 344 22.99 -9.31 26.99
C CYS A 344 22.25 -10.65 26.91
N LEU A 345 20.96 -10.63 26.57
CA LEU A 345 20.14 -11.85 26.39
C LEU A 345 20.45 -12.61 25.10
N GLY A 346 21.34 -12.10 24.24
CA GLY A 346 21.70 -12.72 22.96
C GLY A 346 20.65 -12.53 21.86
N ILE A 347 19.66 -11.67 22.08
CA ILE A 347 18.60 -11.34 21.12
C ILE A 347 19.17 -10.49 19.98
N THR A 348 20.05 -9.54 20.30
CA THR A 348 20.78 -8.72 19.31
C THR A 348 22.28 -8.99 19.38
N GLU A 349 22.97 -8.86 18.24
CA GLU A 349 24.45 -8.93 18.15
C GLU A 349 25.10 -7.52 18.07
N VAL A 350 24.26 -6.48 18.24
CA VAL A 350 24.57 -5.05 18.27
C VAL A 350 25.37 -4.56 19.48
N ASP A 351 26.71 -4.50 19.47
CA ASP A 351 27.49 -3.94 20.59
C ASP A 351 27.12 -2.45 20.92
N PRO A 352 26.58 -2.15 22.12
CA PRO A 352 26.19 -0.80 22.52
C PRO A 352 27.35 0.19 22.60
N ASP A 353 28.59 -0.24 22.81
CA ASP A 353 29.74 0.67 22.86
C ASP A 353 30.08 1.25 21.48
N ARG A 354 29.70 0.55 20.39
CA ARG A 354 29.95 0.98 19.01
C ARG A 354 28.92 2.00 18.51
N MET A 355 27.82 2.20 19.24
CA MET A 355 26.71 3.05 18.80
C MET A 355 26.19 3.96 19.93
N GLN A 356 25.42 4.98 19.56
CA GLN A 356 24.61 5.72 20.55
C GLN A 356 23.23 5.10 20.53
N THR A 357 22.98 4.22 21.49
CA THR A 357 21.68 3.57 21.69
C THR A 357 20.74 4.54 22.41
N LEU A 358 19.54 4.73 21.88
CA LEU A 358 18.46 5.48 22.51
C LEU A 358 17.39 4.49 22.95
N VAL A 359 17.39 4.10 24.22
CA VAL A 359 16.44 3.11 24.76
C VAL A 359 15.01 3.62 24.67
N GLU A 360 14.82 4.93 24.75
CA GLU A 360 13.51 5.59 24.65
C GLU A 360 12.86 5.32 23.30
N ARG A 361 13.64 5.07 22.24
CA ARG A 361 13.10 4.66 20.93
C ARG A 361 12.46 3.27 20.98
N PHE A 362 12.95 2.41 21.86
CA PHE A 362 12.46 1.06 22.05
C PHE A 362 11.34 1.01 23.09
N ILE A 363 11.57 1.54 24.29
CA ILE A 363 10.62 1.55 25.40
C ILE A 363 10.44 2.99 25.90
N SER A 364 9.20 3.47 26.05
CA SER A 364 8.93 4.82 26.59
C SER A 364 7.69 4.83 27.46
N LYS A 365 7.78 5.52 28.60
CA LYS A 365 6.66 5.77 29.52
C LYS A 365 5.58 6.63 28.89
N GLU A 366 5.96 7.61 28.08
CA GLU A 366 5.01 8.57 27.49
C GLU A 366 4.15 7.96 26.39
N ARG A 367 4.65 6.92 25.71
CA ARG A 367 3.92 6.22 24.64
C ARG A 367 2.83 5.30 25.18
N ASN A 368 3.10 4.63 26.30
CA ASN A 368 2.26 3.51 26.80
C ASN A 368 1.92 2.49 25.68
N GLU A 369 2.84 2.32 24.72
CA GLU A 369 2.75 1.38 23.61
C GLU A 369 3.61 0.14 23.94
N PRO A 370 3.15 -1.08 23.61
CA PRO A 370 3.97 -2.28 23.74
C PRO A 370 5.27 -2.22 22.92
N PRO A 371 6.41 -2.70 23.45
CA PRO A 371 7.64 -2.85 22.67
C PRO A 371 7.48 -3.98 21.64
N ASP A 372 8.03 -3.79 20.44
CA ASP A 372 8.05 -4.80 19.38
C ASP A 372 9.48 -5.35 19.23
N ILE A 373 9.70 -6.61 19.64
CA ILE A 373 10.96 -7.33 19.46
C ILE A 373 10.82 -8.29 18.28
N ASP A 374 11.25 -7.80 17.12
CA ASP A 374 11.36 -8.58 15.90
C ASP A 374 12.66 -9.40 15.91
N VAL A 375 12.57 -10.71 15.68
CA VAL A 375 13.75 -11.57 15.54
C VAL A 375 13.72 -12.28 14.18
N ASP A 376 14.77 -12.03 13.39
CA ASP A 376 15.01 -12.76 12.15
C ASP A 376 15.74 -14.07 12.45
N PHE A 377 15.25 -15.17 11.91
CA PHE A 377 15.87 -16.50 11.96
C PHE A 377 16.26 -16.95 10.55
N GLU A 378 17.10 -18.00 10.46
CA GLU A 378 17.36 -18.67 9.19
C GLU A 378 16.06 -19.07 8.47
N HIS A 379 15.90 -18.61 7.22
CA HIS A 379 14.69 -18.88 6.44
C HIS A 379 14.35 -20.37 6.35
N ASP A 380 15.35 -21.23 6.17
CA ASP A 380 15.14 -22.66 5.93
C ASP A 380 14.78 -23.43 7.21
N ARG A 381 15.20 -22.92 8.37
CA ARG A 381 15.07 -23.59 9.68
C ARG A 381 14.07 -22.90 10.61
N ARG A 382 13.47 -21.80 10.17
CA ARG A 382 12.47 -21.04 10.90
C ARG A 382 11.29 -21.90 11.37
N GLU A 383 10.90 -22.91 10.59
CA GLU A 383 9.82 -23.82 10.99
C GLU A 383 10.13 -24.57 12.30
N GLU A 384 11.38 -24.89 12.57
CA GLU A 384 11.78 -25.56 13.81
C GLU A 384 11.49 -24.68 15.04
N VAL A 385 11.66 -23.36 14.90
CA VAL A 385 11.38 -22.36 15.94
C VAL A 385 9.88 -22.19 16.14
N ILE A 386 9.10 -22.13 15.05
CA ILE A 386 7.64 -22.09 15.11
C ILE A 386 7.09 -23.32 15.86
N GLN A 387 7.58 -24.50 15.49
CA GLN A 387 7.15 -25.75 16.12
C GLN A 387 7.63 -25.87 17.56
N TYR A 388 8.77 -25.28 17.91
CA TYR A 388 9.19 -25.15 19.31
C TYR A 388 8.19 -24.34 20.13
N ILE A 389 7.75 -23.18 19.63
CA ILE A 389 6.75 -22.34 20.31
C ILE A 389 5.47 -23.13 20.56
N TYR A 390 4.96 -23.86 19.57
CA TYR A 390 3.76 -24.68 19.76
C TYR A 390 3.97 -25.85 20.72
N ARG A 391 5.14 -26.49 20.74
CA ARG A 391 5.44 -27.57 21.70
C ARG A 391 5.59 -27.05 23.13
N LYS A 392 6.23 -25.89 23.30
CA LYS A 392 6.51 -25.25 24.58
C LYS A 392 5.24 -24.64 25.18
N TYR A 393 4.57 -23.78 24.42
CA TYR A 393 3.44 -22.98 24.90
C TYR A 393 2.07 -23.60 24.58
N SER A 394 2.01 -24.69 23.82
CA SER A 394 0.79 -25.33 23.27
C SER A 394 0.09 -24.51 22.18
N ARG A 395 -0.65 -25.18 21.29
CA ARG A 395 -1.53 -24.56 20.28
C ARG A 395 -2.78 -23.87 20.86
N GLU A 396 -2.99 -23.98 22.18
CA GLU A 396 -4.09 -23.30 22.88
C GLU A 396 -3.67 -21.94 23.43
N ARG A 397 -2.38 -21.80 23.80
CA ARG A 397 -1.83 -20.55 24.35
C ARG A 397 -0.87 -19.82 23.41
N ALA A 398 -0.56 -20.39 22.25
CA ALA A 398 0.19 -19.73 21.19
C ALA A 398 -0.50 -19.90 19.83
N ALA A 399 -0.55 -18.82 19.06
CA ALA A 399 -1.10 -18.80 17.70
C ALA A 399 -0.52 -17.63 16.88
N LEU A 400 -0.49 -17.79 15.56
CA LEU A 400 -0.08 -16.73 14.63
C LEU A 400 -1.18 -15.69 14.45
N ALA A 401 -0.83 -14.42 14.32
CA ALA A 401 -1.75 -13.38 13.85
C ALA A 401 -2.28 -13.71 12.44
N ALA A 402 -3.48 -13.24 12.11
CA ALA A 402 -3.97 -13.28 10.74
C ALA A 402 -3.32 -12.21 9.87
N THR A 403 -3.50 -12.36 8.56
CA THR A 403 -3.36 -11.27 7.59
C THR A 403 -4.64 -11.20 6.80
N VAL A 404 -5.35 -10.08 6.89
CA VAL A 404 -6.59 -9.88 6.13
C VAL A 404 -6.24 -9.61 4.67
N ILE A 405 -6.48 -10.59 3.80
CA ILE A 405 -6.27 -10.42 2.36
C ILE A 405 -7.46 -9.67 1.81
N THR A 406 -7.22 -8.46 1.31
CA THR A 406 -8.27 -7.61 0.74
C THR A 406 -8.32 -7.68 -0.78
N TYR A 407 -9.49 -7.39 -1.33
CA TYR A 407 -9.67 -7.22 -2.76
C TYR A 407 -8.82 -6.05 -3.28
N ARG A 408 -7.89 -6.37 -4.18
CA ARG A 408 -7.11 -5.43 -5.01
C ARG A 408 -7.64 -5.44 -6.44
N GLY A 409 -7.08 -4.59 -7.31
CA GLY A 409 -7.64 -4.39 -8.66
C GLY A 409 -7.79 -5.61 -9.51
N ARG A 410 -6.72 -6.37 -9.62
CA ARG A 410 -6.76 -7.60 -10.39
C ARG A 410 -7.78 -8.60 -9.86
N SER A 411 -7.89 -8.77 -8.53
CA SER A 411 -8.85 -9.70 -7.92
C SER A 411 -10.30 -9.21 -8.03
N ALA A 412 -10.56 -7.92 -7.81
CA ALA A 412 -11.91 -7.36 -7.85
C ALA A 412 -12.48 -7.43 -9.27
N ILE A 413 -11.69 -7.03 -10.27
CA ILE A 413 -12.10 -7.10 -11.68
C ILE A 413 -12.36 -8.54 -12.11
N ARG A 414 -11.54 -9.49 -11.66
CA ARG A 414 -11.74 -10.90 -11.98
C ARG A 414 -13.02 -11.47 -11.38
N ASP A 415 -13.18 -11.35 -10.07
CA ASP A 415 -14.29 -12.02 -9.37
C ASP A 415 -15.63 -11.36 -9.74
N VAL A 416 -15.70 -10.02 -9.84
CA VAL A 416 -16.92 -9.31 -10.29
C VAL A 416 -17.21 -9.58 -11.77
N GLY A 417 -16.19 -9.65 -12.62
CA GLY A 417 -16.38 -9.94 -14.05
C GLY A 417 -17.01 -11.30 -14.28
N LYS A 418 -16.52 -12.32 -13.55
CA LYS A 418 -17.10 -13.67 -13.53
C LYS A 418 -18.53 -13.66 -12.99
N ALA A 419 -18.78 -12.96 -11.88
CA ALA A 419 -20.11 -12.85 -11.29
C ALA A 419 -21.14 -12.20 -12.22
N LEU A 420 -20.74 -11.24 -13.06
CA LEU A 420 -21.63 -10.62 -14.05
C LEU A 420 -21.71 -11.39 -15.38
N GLY A 421 -21.07 -12.56 -15.49
CA GLY A 421 -21.03 -13.35 -16.71
C GLY A 421 -20.35 -12.60 -17.87
N ILE A 422 -19.25 -11.89 -17.58
CA ILE A 422 -18.35 -11.35 -18.62
C ILE A 422 -17.44 -12.49 -19.10
N GLU A 423 -17.22 -12.59 -20.40
CA GLU A 423 -16.34 -13.60 -20.97
C GLU A 423 -14.92 -13.52 -20.40
N GLU A 424 -14.32 -14.69 -20.13
CA GLU A 424 -13.01 -14.78 -19.48
C GLU A 424 -11.89 -14.10 -20.27
N ALA A 425 -11.98 -14.07 -21.60
CA ALA A 425 -11.03 -13.36 -22.45
C ALA A 425 -10.99 -11.85 -22.13
N HIS A 426 -12.16 -11.22 -22.00
CA HIS A 426 -12.29 -9.79 -21.65
C HIS A 426 -11.87 -9.52 -20.20
N VAL A 427 -12.27 -10.40 -19.26
CA VAL A 427 -11.82 -10.32 -17.86
C VAL A 427 -10.30 -10.41 -17.77
N GLY A 428 -9.70 -11.34 -18.50
CA GLY A 428 -8.25 -11.54 -18.56
C GLY A 428 -7.51 -10.35 -19.17
N ALA A 429 -8.05 -9.77 -20.25
CA ALA A 429 -7.47 -8.60 -20.92
C ALA A 429 -7.41 -7.40 -19.97
N LEU A 430 -8.55 -7.04 -19.34
CA LEU A 430 -8.61 -5.92 -18.41
C LEU A 430 -7.80 -6.17 -17.14
N ALA A 431 -7.80 -7.39 -16.60
CA ALA A 431 -7.03 -7.72 -15.40
C ALA A 431 -5.51 -7.69 -15.60
N ARG A 432 -5.01 -7.84 -16.85
CA ARG A 432 -3.57 -7.74 -17.18
C ARG A 432 -3.10 -6.31 -17.40
N SER A 433 -3.95 -5.44 -17.96
CA SER A 433 -3.60 -4.02 -18.17
C SER A 433 -3.50 -3.23 -16.86
N LEU A 434 -4.06 -3.76 -15.77
CA LEU A 434 -4.01 -3.18 -14.43
C LEU A 434 -2.75 -3.61 -13.66
N GLN A 435 -1.57 -3.17 -14.12
CA GLN A 435 -0.34 -3.34 -13.34
C GLN A 435 -0.34 -2.46 -12.09
N TRP A 436 -0.76 -1.19 -12.17
CA TRP A 436 -0.97 -0.30 -11.01
C TRP A 436 -2.33 0.41 -11.08
N TRP A 437 -3.13 0.22 -10.03
CA TRP A 437 -4.41 0.89 -9.80
C TRP A 437 -4.19 2.02 -8.78
N GLU A 438 -3.65 3.15 -9.24
CA GLU A 438 -3.60 4.34 -8.40
C GLU A 438 -4.99 4.96 -8.32
N ASN A 439 -5.45 5.25 -7.10
CA ASN A 439 -6.68 5.97 -6.76
C ASN A 439 -8.01 5.23 -6.98
N GLY A 440 -8.01 3.93 -7.25
CA GLY A 440 -9.25 3.13 -7.23
C GLY A 440 -10.25 3.44 -8.35
N VAL A 441 -9.85 4.11 -9.42
CA VAL A 441 -10.68 4.37 -10.61
C VAL A 441 -10.04 3.79 -11.86
N ILE A 442 -10.80 3.08 -12.69
CA ILE A 442 -10.33 2.59 -14.00
C ILE A 442 -10.72 3.60 -15.07
N ASP A 443 -9.72 4.08 -15.81
CA ASP A 443 -9.97 5.02 -16.90
C ASP A 443 -10.69 4.33 -18.09
N ASP A 444 -11.51 5.11 -18.79
CA ASP A 444 -12.23 4.65 -19.98
C ASP A 444 -11.29 4.18 -21.10
N GLU A 445 -10.06 4.70 -21.15
CA GLU A 445 -9.08 4.37 -22.18
C GLU A 445 -8.60 2.93 -22.06
N ARG A 446 -8.25 2.48 -20.85
CA ARG A 446 -7.90 1.08 -20.53
C ARG A 446 -9.03 0.11 -20.81
N ILE A 447 -10.27 0.53 -20.58
CA ILE A 447 -11.45 -0.28 -20.91
C ILE A 447 -11.53 -0.48 -22.43
N ARG A 448 -11.35 0.59 -23.22
CA ARG A 448 -11.28 0.50 -24.70
C ARG A 448 -10.10 -0.33 -25.18
N GLU A 449 -8.93 -0.21 -24.56
CA GLU A 449 -7.75 -1.03 -24.86
C GLU A 449 -7.99 -2.53 -24.62
N ALA A 450 -8.84 -2.87 -23.65
CA ALA A 450 -9.27 -4.26 -23.39
C ALA A 450 -10.36 -4.74 -24.37
N GLY A 451 -10.71 -3.95 -25.40
CA GLY A 451 -11.74 -4.27 -26.39
C GLY A 451 -13.17 -4.06 -25.91
N LEU A 452 -13.37 -3.31 -24.82
CA LEU A 452 -14.67 -3.10 -24.19
C LEU A 452 -15.17 -1.68 -24.44
N ASP A 453 -16.49 -1.52 -24.54
CA ASP A 453 -17.12 -0.19 -24.57
C ASP A 453 -17.38 0.30 -23.14
N PRO A 454 -16.74 1.40 -22.67
CA PRO A 454 -17.01 1.97 -21.35
C PRO A 454 -18.46 2.43 -21.17
N LYS A 455 -19.16 2.74 -22.27
CA LYS A 455 -20.57 3.17 -22.25
C LYS A 455 -21.53 1.99 -22.16
N SER A 456 -21.06 0.75 -22.33
CA SER A 456 -21.88 -0.44 -22.13
C SER A 456 -22.38 -0.49 -20.68
N PRO A 457 -23.69 -0.58 -20.43
CA PRO A 457 -24.22 -0.64 -19.06
C PRO A 457 -23.65 -1.82 -18.26
N LYS A 458 -23.35 -2.94 -18.92
CA LYS A 458 -22.77 -4.13 -18.27
C LYS A 458 -21.33 -3.88 -17.83
N VAL A 459 -20.52 -3.23 -18.68
CA VAL A 459 -19.14 -2.86 -18.37
C VAL A 459 -19.12 -1.78 -17.28
N TRP A 460 -19.96 -0.76 -17.39
CA TRP A 460 -20.07 0.28 -16.35
C TRP A 460 -20.38 -0.30 -14.98
N ARG A 461 -21.37 -1.22 -14.88
CA ARG A 461 -21.71 -1.91 -13.62
C ARG A 461 -20.55 -2.76 -13.10
N TRP A 462 -19.86 -3.47 -13.99
CA TRP A 462 -18.69 -4.27 -13.63
C TRP A 462 -17.60 -3.42 -12.96
N ILE A 463 -17.26 -2.27 -13.56
CA ILE A 463 -16.25 -1.37 -13.01
C ILE A 463 -16.71 -0.81 -11.67
N ARG A 464 -17.94 -0.26 -11.57
CA ARG A 464 -18.45 0.29 -10.30
C ARG A 464 -18.53 -0.72 -9.17
N LEU A 465 -18.94 -1.95 -9.46
CA LEU A 465 -18.97 -3.01 -8.46
C LEU A 465 -17.55 -3.43 -8.05
N ALA A 466 -16.61 -3.52 -8.99
CA ALA A 466 -15.21 -3.82 -8.68
C ALA A 466 -14.55 -2.71 -7.85
N GLU A 467 -14.85 -1.45 -8.13
CA GLU A 467 -14.42 -0.29 -7.33
C GLU A 467 -14.99 -0.35 -5.91
N SER A 468 -16.29 -0.67 -5.77
CA SER A 468 -16.93 -0.78 -4.45
C SER A 468 -16.41 -1.95 -3.61
N LEU A 469 -15.82 -2.96 -4.25
CA LEU A 469 -15.24 -4.14 -3.60
C LEU A 469 -13.79 -3.89 -3.16
N LEU A 470 -13.15 -2.79 -3.58
CA LEU A 470 -11.78 -2.50 -3.18
C LEU A 470 -11.64 -2.39 -1.66
N GLY A 471 -10.61 -3.06 -1.12
CA GLY A 471 -10.37 -3.07 0.32
C GLY A 471 -11.31 -3.99 1.10
N PHE A 472 -12.34 -4.59 0.49
CA PHE A 472 -13.14 -5.62 1.16
C PHE A 472 -12.27 -6.82 1.53
N PRO A 473 -12.45 -7.40 2.72
CA PRO A 473 -11.71 -8.57 3.12
C PRO A 473 -12.23 -9.78 2.32
N ARG A 474 -11.30 -10.56 1.77
CA ARG A 474 -11.56 -11.70 0.89
C ARG A 474 -11.41 -13.02 1.64
N HIS A 475 -10.40 -13.13 2.49
CA HIS A 475 -10.13 -14.27 3.37
C HIS A 475 -9.03 -13.90 4.38
N LEU A 476 -8.90 -14.72 5.43
CA LEU A 476 -7.78 -14.65 6.38
C LEU A 476 -6.62 -15.53 5.89
N SER A 477 -5.44 -14.94 5.77
CA SER A 477 -4.17 -15.67 5.63
C SER A 477 -3.45 -15.71 6.99
N GLN A 478 -2.38 -16.52 7.08
CA GLN A 478 -1.49 -16.47 8.25
C GLN A 478 -0.50 -15.32 8.09
N HIS A 479 -0.21 -14.60 9.18
CA HIS A 479 0.90 -13.66 9.21
C HIS A 479 2.21 -14.39 8.95
N VAL A 480 3.15 -13.68 8.33
CA VAL A 480 4.47 -14.22 8.02
C VAL A 480 5.29 -14.55 9.25
N GLY A 481 4.81 -14.34 10.49
CA GLY A 481 5.55 -14.70 11.72
C GLY A 481 5.18 -14.06 13.04
N GLY A 482 4.15 -13.21 13.11
CA GLY A 482 3.76 -12.59 14.37
C GLY A 482 2.95 -13.58 15.20
N PHE A 483 3.48 -13.93 16.37
CA PHE A 483 2.85 -14.78 17.36
C PHE A 483 2.22 -13.97 18.47
N VAL A 484 1.05 -14.41 18.91
CA VAL A 484 0.51 -14.07 20.23
C VAL A 484 0.78 -15.27 21.12
N ILE A 485 1.32 -15.03 22.32
CA ILE A 485 1.64 -16.06 23.31
C ILE A 485 1.12 -15.60 24.67
N ALA A 486 0.16 -16.33 25.23
CA ALA A 486 -0.52 -15.95 26.46
C ALA A 486 -0.27 -16.96 27.60
N GLU A 487 -0.40 -16.52 28.85
CA GLU A 487 -0.42 -17.43 30.01
C GLU A 487 -1.68 -18.32 30.01
N ARG A 488 -2.83 -17.73 29.66
CA ARG A 488 -4.13 -18.41 29.55
C ARG A 488 -4.43 -18.79 28.10
N PRO A 489 -5.39 -19.71 27.85
CA PRO A 489 -5.80 -20.04 26.49
C PRO A 489 -6.19 -18.80 25.67
N ILE A 490 -5.62 -18.66 24.47
CA ILE A 490 -5.81 -17.51 23.59
C ILE A 490 -7.28 -17.37 23.16
N HIS A 491 -8.02 -18.48 23.09
CA HIS A 491 -9.45 -18.43 22.77
C HIS A 491 -10.28 -17.63 23.77
N GLU A 492 -9.76 -17.33 24.96
CA GLU A 492 -10.42 -16.39 25.87
C GLU A 492 -10.32 -14.94 25.36
N LEU A 493 -9.35 -14.62 24.50
CA LEU A 493 -9.13 -13.29 23.91
C LEU A 493 -9.66 -13.20 22.48
N VAL A 494 -9.42 -14.22 21.65
CA VAL A 494 -9.79 -14.23 20.24
C VAL A 494 -9.84 -15.68 19.73
N PRO A 495 -10.78 -16.06 18.85
CA PRO A 495 -10.87 -17.43 18.37
C PRO A 495 -9.62 -17.87 17.61
N ILE A 496 -9.33 -19.16 17.72
CA ILE A 496 -8.19 -19.84 17.09
C ILE A 496 -8.72 -20.78 16.00
N GLU A 497 -8.15 -20.72 14.80
CA GLU A 497 -8.47 -21.60 13.69
C GLU A 497 -7.23 -22.28 13.11
N ASN A 498 -7.44 -23.36 12.35
CA ASN A 498 -6.35 -24.06 11.68
C ASN A 498 -5.76 -23.18 10.56
N ALA A 499 -4.43 -23.11 10.49
CA ALA A 499 -3.77 -22.54 9.33
C ALA A 499 -3.83 -23.50 8.12
N ALA A 500 -3.45 -23.00 6.94
CA ALA A 500 -3.32 -23.86 5.76
C ALA A 500 -2.10 -24.80 5.85
N MET A 501 -1.07 -24.40 6.62
CA MET A 501 0.08 -25.26 6.89
C MET A 501 -0.23 -26.21 8.05
N PRO A 502 0.19 -27.49 7.96
CA PRO A 502 -0.02 -28.47 9.03
C PRO A 502 0.51 -27.99 10.37
N GLU A 503 -0.15 -28.39 11.45
CA GLU A 503 0.29 -28.11 12.84
C GLU A 503 0.49 -26.63 13.17
N ARG A 504 -0.18 -25.72 12.45
CA ARG A 504 -0.21 -24.29 12.77
C ARG A 504 -1.62 -23.81 13.06
N THR A 505 -1.72 -22.83 13.96
CA THR A 505 -2.96 -22.16 14.31
C THR A 505 -2.83 -20.66 14.09
N VAL A 506 -3.93 -20.02 13.72
CA VAL A 506 -4.00 -18.56 13.56
C VAL A 506 -5.15 -18.01 14.39
N ILE A 507 -4.99 -16.79 14.89
CA ILE A 507 -6.10 -15.99 15.43
C ILE A 507 -6.76 -15.19 14.31
N GLN A 508 -7.97 -14.71 14.55
CA GLN A 508 -8.75 -13.99 13.53
C GLN A 508 -8.36 -12.51 13.33
N TRP A 509 -7.51 -11.97 14.20
CA TRP A 509 -7.07 -10.58 14.18
C TRP A 509 -5.71 -10.40 13.52
N ASP A 510 -5.56 -9.32 12.76
CA ASP A 510 -4.30 -8.94 12.15
C ASP A 510 -3.47 -8.01 13.05
N LYS A 511 -2.34 -7.53 12.51
CA LYS A 511 -1.42 -6.66 13.26
C LYS A 511 -2.13 -5.41 13.79
N ASP A 512 -2.93 -4.74 12.96
CA ASP A 512 -3.55 -3.47 13.31
C ASP A 512 -4.62 -3.68 14.39
N ASP A 513 -5.35 -4.80 14.30
CA ASP A 513 -6.33 -5.20 15.31
C ASP A 513 -5.66 -5.50 16.68
N LEU A 514 -4.49 -6.15 16.69
CA LEU A 514 -3.71 -6.41 17.91
C LEU A 514 -3.19 -5.12 18.54
N GLU A 515 -2.67 -4.20 17.73
CA GLU A 515 -2.14 -2.91 18.16
C GLU A 515 -3.24 -2.04 18.81
N GLU A 516 -4.42 -1.98 18.20
CA GLU A 516 -5.58 -1.25 18.72
C GLU A 516 -6.08 -1.75 20.09
N LEU A 517 -5.88 -3.04 20.37
CA LEU A 517 -6.22 -3.66 21.66
C LEU A 517 -5.05 -3.68 22.65
N GLY A 518 -3.88 -3.14 22.29
CA GLY A 518 -2.69 -3.15 23.14
C GLY A 518 -2.11 -4.54 23.37
N LEU A 519 -2.37 -5.49 22.45
CA LEU A 519 -1.85 -6.85 22.51
C LEU A 519 -0.45 -6.87 21.90
N MET A 520 0.53 -7.39 22.65
CA MET A 520 1.91 -7.50 22.14
C MET A 520 2.10 -8.81 21.38
N LYS A 521 3.02 -8.80 20.42
CA LYS A 521 3.35 -9.94 19.57
C LYS A 521 4.85 -10.23 19.57
N VAL A 522 5.22 -11.44 19.19
CA VAL A 522 6.60 -11.84 18.91
C VAL A 522 6.72 -12.19 17.44
N ASP A 523 7.54 -11.45 16.70
CA ASP A 523 7.75 -11.70 15.28
C ASP A 523 8.90 -12.69 15.08
N VAL A 524 8.54 -13.93 14.73
CA VAL A 524 9.48 -14.98 14.32
C VAL A 524 9.62 -14.90 12.81
N LEU A 525 10.65 -14.25 12.29
CA LEU A 525 10.77 -13.94 10.87
C LEU A 525 11.87 -14.77 10.19
N GLY A 526 11.81 -14.87 8.86
CA GLY A 526 12.75 -15.70 8.09
C GLY A 526 13.58 -14.84 7.17
N LEU A 527 14.90 -14.81 7.38
CA LEU A 527 15.83 -14.06 6.56
C LEU A 527 16.76 -15.01 5.81
N GLY A 528 16.66 -15.01 4.48
CA GLY A 528 17.46 -15.89 3.62
C GLY A 528 18.97 -15.66 3.75
N MET A 529 19.38 -14.43 4.10
CA MET A 529 20.80 -14.12 4.30
C MET A 529 21.40 -14.82 5.52
N LEU A 530 20.61 -15.04 6.59
CA LEU A 530 21.11 -15.84 7.73
C LEU A 530 21.38 -17.29 7.32
N SER A 531 20.52 -17.88 6.48
CA SER A 531 20.78 -19.21 5.91
C SER A 531 22.06 -19.23 5.07
N ALA A 532 22.29 -18.17 4.27
CA ALA A 532 23.50 -18.06 3.45
C ALA A 532 24.76 -17.93 4.32
N ILE A 533 24.72 -17.12 5.38
CA ILE A 533 25.83 -16.95 6.32
C ILE A 533 26.16 -18.26 7.04
N ARG A 534 25.16 -18.99 7.56
CA ARG A 534 25.41 -20.31 8.17
C ARG A 534 26.14 -21.24 7.21
N ARG A 535 25.64 -21.38 5.97
CA ARG A 535 26.27 -22.23 4.95
C ARG A 535 27.71 -21.80 4.66
N SER A 536 27.99 -20.49 4.64
CA SER A 536 29.35 -19.98 4.48
C SER A 536 30.25 -20.35 5.66
N PHE A 537 29.78 -20.25 6.91
CA PHE A 537 30.54 -20.70 8.07
C PHE A 537 30.81 -22.21 8.03
N GLU A 538 29.82 -23.03 7.67
CA GLU A 538 30.00 -24.48 7.52
C GLU A 538 31.03 -24.82 6.43
N LEU A 539 31.04 -24.08 5.32
CA LEU A 539 32.03 -24.26 4.26
C LEU A 539 33.45 -23.88 4.72
N ILE A 540 33.60 -22.76 5.43
CA ILE A 540 34.88 -22.32 5.98
C ILE A 540 35.41 -23.34 7.00
N GLU A 541 34.55 -23.83 7.90
CA GLU A 541 34.94 -24.85 8.88
C GLU A 541 35.36 -26.16 8.18
N ARG A 542 34.62 -26.60 7.16
CA ARG A 542 34.95 -27.82 6.40
C ARG A 542 36.27 -27.71 5.63
N PHE A 543 36.59 -26.53 5.10
CA PHE A 543 37.75 -26.35 4.23
C PHE A 543 39.03 -25.96 4.99
N ASP A 544 38.90 -25.16 6.06
CA ASP A 544 40.00 -24.50 6.77
C ASP A 544 39.98 -24.76 8.29
N GLY A 545 38.99 -25.50 8.81
CA GLY A 545 38.86 -25.80 10.25
C GLY A 545 38.52 -24.61 11.14
N ARG A 546 38.45 -23.39 10.59
CA ARG A 546 38.11 -22.17 11.32
C ARG A 546 36.62 -22.14 11.68
N LYS A 547 36.33 -22.09 12.98
CA LYS A 547 34.98 -21.91 13.51
C LYS A 547 34.66 -20.43 13.66
N LEU A 548 33.91 -19.89 12.71
CA LEU A 548 33.40 -18.52 12.74
C LEU A 548 31.95 -18.48 13.24
N THR A 549 31.60 -17.40 13.91
CA THR A 549 30.25 -17.06 14.38
C THR A 549 29.99 -15.60 14.05
N MET A 550 28.74 -15.15 14.10
CA MET A 550 28.40 -13.74 13.88
C MET A 550 29.21 -12.77 14.77
N ALA A 551 29.54 -13.18 15.99
CA ALA A 551 30.31 -12.38 16.93
C ALA A 551 31.83 -12.44 16.70
N THR A 552 32.34 -13.48 16.02
CA THR A 552 33.78 -13.71 15.84
C THR A 552 34.29 -13.40 14.43
N VAL A 553 33.41 -13.00 13.50
CA VAL A 553 33.84 -12.48 12.20
C VAL A 553 34.71 -11.23 12.44
N PRO A 554 35.91 -11.12 11.82
CA PRO A 554 36.78 -9.96 11.96
C PRO A 554 36.04 -8.65 11.62
N SER A 555 36.03 -7.72 12.57
CA SER A 555 35.46 -6.40 12.36
C SER A 555 36.40 -5.52 11.53
N GLU A 556 35.82 -4.60 10.77
CA GLU A 556 36.54 -3.51 10.09
C GLU A 556 37.63 -3.96 9.09
N ASP A 557 37.45 -5.11 8.41
CA ASP A 557 38.42 -5.60 7.42
C ASP A 557 38.58 -4.62 6.23
N PRO A 558 39.77 -4.03 6.01
CA PRO A 558 40.00 -3.10 4.91
C PRO A 558 39.79 -3.71 3.52
N ALA A 559 39.95 -5.02 3.35
CA ALA A 559 39.71 -5.72 2.08
C ALA A 559 38.24 -5.70 1.69
N VAL A 560 37.35 -5.91 2.68
CA VAL A 560 35.89 -5.85 2.48
C VAL A 560 35.47 -4.45 2.06
N TYR A 561 35.97 -3.40 2.72
CA TYR A 561 35.67 -2.03 2.29
C TYR A 561 36.21 -1.70 0.90
N ARG A 562 37.41 -2.17 0.54
CA ARG A 562 37.93 -1.99 -0.83
C ARG A 562 37.05 -2.66 -1.89
N MET A 563 36.47 -3.82 -1.59
CA MET A 563 35.50 -4.49 -2.46
C MET A 563 34.23 -3.66 -2.60
N ILE A 564 33.67 -3.21 -1.48
CA ILE A 564 32.46 -2.36 -1.42
C ILE A 564 32.67 -1.04 -2.18
N GLN A 565 33.82 -0.39 -2.02
CA GLN A 565 34.18 0.84 -2.73
C GLN A 565 34.22 0.69 -4.26
N LYS A 566 34.45 -0.53 -4.77
CA LYS A 566 34.39 -0.86 -6.19
C LYS A 566 32.99 -1.22 -6.66
N ALA A 567 32.00 -1.15 -5.77
CA ALA A 567 30.63 -1.63 -5.96
C ALA A 567 30.53 -3.12 -6.30
N ASP A 568 31.52 -3.93 -5.92
CA ASP A 568 31.48 -5.39 -6.10
C ASP A 568 30.67 -6.03 -4.97
N THR A 569 29.35 -5.86 -5.06
CA THR A 569 28.40 -6.09 -3.95
C THR A 569 27.21 -6.94 -4.34
N ILE A 570 27.27 -7.63 -5.49
CA ILE A 570 26.24 -8.60 -5.89
C ILE A 570 26.21 -9.73 -4.84
N GLY A 571 25.06 -9.94 -4.21
CA GLY A 571 24.92 -10.92 -3.12
C GLY A 571 25.33 -10.40 -1.74
N VAL A 572 25.72 -9.13 -1.62
CA VAL A 572 25.97 -8.47 -0.32
C VAL A 572 24.68 -7.79 0.15
N PHE A 573 24.08 -8.36 1.20
CA PHE A 573 22.78 -7.93 1.71
C PHE A 573 22.72 -6.43 1.99
N GLN A 574 21.59 -5.83 1.62
CA GLN A 574 21.31 -4.40 1.77
C GLN A 574 22.18 -3.42 1.00
N ILE A 575 23.19 -3.81 0.20
CA ILE A 575 23.97 -2.87 -0.62
C ILE A 575 24.17 -3.35 -2.07
N GLU A 576 23.31 -4.26 -2.53
CA GLU A 576 23.38 -4.87 -3.88
C GLU A 576 22.51 -4.16 -4.93
N SER A 577 21.61 -3.26 -4.51
CA SER A 577 20.68 -2.63 -5.45
C SER A 577 21.42 -1.69 -6.40
N ARG A 578 20.88 -1.45 -7.60
CA ARG A 578 21.53 -0.59 -8.61
C ARG A 578 21.85 0.81 -8.09
N ALA A 579 20.91 1.40 -7.33
CA ALA A 579 21.10 2.73 -6.75
C ALA A 579 22.22 2.75 -5.69
N GLN A 580 22.31 1.70 -4.87
CA GLN A 580 23.35 1.54 -3.87
C GLN A 580 24.71 1.33 -4.52
N MET A 581 24.81 0.38 -5.44
CA MET A 581 26.03 0.14 -6.23
C MET A 581 26.54 1.39 -6.96
N ALA A 582 25.66 2.28 -7.43
CA ALA A 582 26.06 3.54 -8.04
C ALA A 582 26.60 4.56 -7.01
N MET A 583 26.12 4.51 -5.76
CA MET A 583 26.54 5.39 -4.68
C MET A 583 27.85 4.95 -4.02
N LEU A 584 28.09 3.64 -3.85
CA LEU A 584 29.26 3.11 -3.13
C LEU A 584 30.62 3.68 -3.59
N PRO A 585 30.92 3.81 -4.91
CA PRO A 585 32.19 4.38 -5.37
C PRO A 585 32.34 5.88 -5.10
N ARG A 586 31.22 6.56 -4.87
CA ARG A 586 31.16 7.99 -4.55
C ARG A 586 31.29 8.21 -3.04
N LEU A 587 30.57 7.43 -2.24
CA LEU A 587 30.60 7.46 -0.77
C LEU A 587 31.96 7.00 -0.22
N LYS A 588 32.57 6.02 -0.89
CA LYS A 588 33.80 5.33 -0.50
C LYS A 588 33.82 4.89 0.97
N PRO A 589 32.94 3.96 1.40
CA PRO A 589 32.87 3.50 2.79
C PRO A 589 34.22 3.00 3.31
N LYS A 590 34.61 3.41 4.52
CA LYS A 590 35.86 2.98 5.19
C LYS A 590 35.65 2.40 6.59
N ALA A 591 34.43 2.52 7.12
CA ALA A 591 34.06 2.01 8.43
C ALA A 591 32.59 1.57 8.44
N TYR A 592 32.18 0.79 9.43
CA TYR A 592 30.82 0.25 9.52
C TYR A 592 29.74 1.35 9.45
N TYR A 593 30.00 2.47 10.13
CA TYR A 593 29.05 3.59 10.18
C TYR A 593 28.80 4.23 8.80
N ASP A 594 29.75 4.14 7.86
CA ASP A 594 29.51 4.61 6.49
C ASP A 594 28.46 3.75 5.77
N LEU A 595 28.37 2.45 6.08
CA LEU A 595 27.34 1.56 5.53
C LEU A 595 25.96 1.86 6.13
N VAL A 596 25.90 2.24 7.41
CA VAL A 596 24.65 2.71 8.04
C VAL A 596 24.13 3.95 7.32
N ILE A 597 25.01 4.87 6.95
CA ILE A 597 24.67 6.08 6.20
C ILE A 597 24.26 5.75 4.76
N GLU A 598 24.94 4.83 4.11
CA GLU A 598 24.61 4.37 2.75
C GLU A 598 23.16 3.89 2.65
N VAL A 599 22.80 2.94 3.53
CA VAL A 599 21.47 2.31 3.55
C VAL A 599 20.39 3.32 3.94
N ALA A 600 20.75 4.36 4.71
CA ALA A 600 19.83 5.43 5.07
C ALA A 600 19.62 6.43 3.92
N LEU A 601 20.67 6.80 3.20
CA LEU A 601 20.63 7.79 2.12
C LEU A 601 19.99 7.26 0.83
N VAL A 602 20.15 5.98 0.51
CA VAL A 602 19.54 5.37 -0.67
C VAL A 602 18.09 4.96 -0.37
N ARG A 603 17.30 5.96 0.03
CA ARG A 603 15.87 5.88 0.28
C ARG A 603 15.18 7.06 -0.39
N PRO A 604 13.92 6.90 -0.84
CA PRO A 604 13.23 7.97 -1.55
C PRO A 604 13.16 9.29 -0.78
N GLY A 605 12.92 9.24 0.53
CA GLY A 605 12.80 10.44 1.33
C GLY A 605 14.06 11.31 1.38
N PRO A 606 15.23 10.76 1.76
CA PRO A 606 16.51 11.47 1.67
C PRO A 606 16.90 11.92 0.25
N ILE A 607 16.47 11.20 -0.79
CA ILE A 607 16.67 11.62 -2.18
C ILE A 607 15.81 12.85 -2.52
N GLN A 608 14.55 12.87 -2.07
CA GLN A 608 13.61 13.97 -2.31
C GLN A 608 13.90 15.20 -1.45
N GLY A 609 14.32 15.00 -0.20
CA GLY A 609 14.74 16.07 0.72
C GLY A 609 16.15 16.62 0.46
N ASP A 610 16.74 16.34 -0.71
CA ASP A 610 18.09 16.77 -1.14
C ASP A 610 19.20 16.52 -0.09
N MET A 611 19.18 15.35 0.58
CA MET A 611 20.16 15.03 1.63
C MET A 611 21.42 14.36 1.07
N VAL A 612 21.29 13.64 -0.05
CA VAL A 612 22.37 12.82 -0.64
C VAL A 612 23.53 13.68 -1.15
N HIS A 613 23.23 14.73 -1.92
CA HIS A 613 24.26 15.56 -2.55
C HIS A 613 25.08 16.39 -1.55
N PRO A 614 24.46 17.11 -0.59
CA PRO A 614 25.22 17.84 0.44
C PRO A 614 26.10 16.92 1.27
N TYR A 615 25.60 15.73 1.64
CA TYR A 615 26.40 14.78 2.41
C TYR A 615 27.64 14.33 1.64
N LEU A 616 27.50 13.95 0.36
CA LEU A 616 28.63 13.50 -0.46
C LEU A 616 29.68 14.61 -0.70
N ARG A 617 29.24 15.85 -0.98
CA ARG A 617 30.18 16.97 -1.17
C ARG A 617 31.01 17.24 0.08
N ARG A 618 30.35 17.28 1.25
CA ARG A 618 31.03 17.47 2.54
C ARG A 618 31.95 16.31 2.89
N ARG A 619 31.53 15.08 2.59
CA ARG A 619 32.35 13.87 2.76
C ARG A 619 33.60 13.89 1.90
N ASN A 620 33.51 14.41 0.68
CA ASN A 620 34.62 14.55 -0.26
C ASN A 620 35.51 15.78 0.02
N GLY A 621 35.11 16.65 0.95
CA GLY A 621 35.79 17.92 1.21
C GLY A 621 35.55 19.00 0.14
N GLU A 622 34.53 18.83 -0.70
CA GLU A 622 34.12 19.80 -1.73
C GLU A 622 33.29 20.96 -1.14
N GLU A 623 32.73 20.78 0.05
CA GLU A 623 31.90 21.76 0.77
C GLU A 623 32.32 21.78 2.25
N THR A 624 32.57 22.97 2.82
CA THR A 624 32.85 23.12 4.26
C THR A 624 31.58 22.93 5.08
N ILE A 625 31.69 22.26 6.23
CA ILE A 625 30.55 22.01 7.10
C ILE A 625 30.34 23.23 8.00
N ASP A 626 29.19 23.89 7.85
CA ASP A 626 28.78 25.00 8.70
C ASP A 626 27.65 24.56 9.63
N TYR A 627 27.79 24.84 10.93
CA TYR A 627 26.79 24.54 11.95
C TYR A 627 26.28 25.85 12.56
N PRO A 628 24.97 26.13 12.52
CA PRO A 628 24.44 27.41 12.98
C PRO A 628 24.48 27.58 14.51
N SER A 629 24.75 26.52 15.27
CA SER A 629 24.88 26.56 16.74
C SER A 629 25.62 25.32 17.25
N ARG A 630 26.16 25.39 18.48
CA ARG A 630 26.86 24.26 19.12
C ARG A 630 25.92 23.10 19.40
N GLU A 631 24.68 23.39 19.74
CA GLU A 631 23.61 22.44 19.99
C GLU A 631 23.30 21.64 18.72
N VAL A 632 23.17 22.31 17.56
CA VAL A 632 22.96 21.65 16.27
C VAL A 632 24.19 20.82 15.85
N GLU A 633 25.40 21.28 16.16
CA GLU A 633 26.61 20.48 15.93
C GLU A 633 26.53 19.13 16.66
N THR A 634 26.13 19.13 17.95
CA THR A 634 26.06 17.87 18.73
C THR A 634 25.17 16.80 18.09
N VAL A 635 24.12 17.21 17.37
CA VAL A 635 23.17 16.31 16.71
C VAL A 635 23.65 15.87 15.32
N LEU A 636 24.23 16.78 14.53
CA LEU A 636 24.52 16.54 13.11
C LEU A 636 25.99 16.29 12.79
N LYS A 637 26.89 16.34 13.77
CA LYS A 637 28.34 16.13 13.56
C LYS A 637 28.66 14.85 12.79
N ARG A 638 28.03 13.74 13.20
CA ARG A 638 28.26 12.41 12.63
C ARG A 638 27.76 12.26 11.19
N THR A 639 26.81 13.10 10.79
CA THR A 639 26.22 13.11 9.45
C THR A 639 26.62 14.37 8.67
N LEU A 640 27.73 14.99 9.06
CA LEU A 640 28.32 16.14 8.36
C LEU A 640 27.33 17.29 8.14
N GLY A 641 26.49 17.59 9.14
CA GLY A 641 25.53 18.69 9.06
C GLY A 641 24.27 18.39 8.24
N VAL A 642 24.00 17.12 7.90
CA VAL A 642 22.80 16.70 7.17
C VAL A 642 21.93 15.80 8.06
N PRO A 643 20.64 16.09 8.27
CA PRO A 643 19.77 15.22 9.06
C PRO A 643 19.33 14.01 8.24
N ILE A 644 20.05 12.89 8.37
CA ILE A 644 19.81 11.66 7.59
C ILE A 644 18.83 10.73 8.31
N PHE A 645 18.81 10.77 9.65
CA PHE A 645 17.98 9.90 10.47
C PHE A 645 16.79 10.65 11.07
N GLN A 646 15.68 9.93 11.28
CA GLN A 646 14.47 10.49 11.90
C GLN A 646 14.76 10.98 13.33
N GLU A 647 15.65 10.32 14.06
CA GLU A 647 16.05 10.70 15.41
C GLU A 647 16.76 12.05 15.43
N GLN A 648 17.57 12.32 14.40
CA GLN A 648 18.23 13.63 14.27
C GLN A 648 17.23 14.72 14.01
N VAL A 649 16.18 14.44 13.22
CA VAL A 649 15.07 15.38 13.00
C VAL A 649 14.33 15.69 14.29
N MET A 650 13.99 14.68 15.09
CA MET A 650 13.34 14.88 16.38
C MET A 650 14.23 15.66 17.35
N HIS A 651 15.50 15.28 17.48
CA HIS A 651 16.46 15.98 18.32
C HIS A 651 16.65 17.42 17.85
N LEU A 652 16.70 17.68 16.54
CA LEU A 652 16.73 19.03 15.98
C LEU A 652 15.50 19.83 16.37
N ALA A 653 14.29 19.26 16.32
CA ALA A 653 13.08 19.95 16.74
C ALA A 653 13.12 20.32 18.24
N ILE A 654 13.70 19.46 19.08
CA ILE A 654 13.90 19.75 20.51
C ILE A 654 14.92 20.87 20.70
N VAL A 655 16.13 20.74 20.13
CA VAL A 655 17.22 21.70 20.42
C VAL A 655 17.07 23.03 19.69
N ALA A 656 16.58 23.01 18.44
CA ALA A 656 16.48 24.19 17.59
C ALA A 656 15.11 24.88 17.66
N ALA A 657 14.06 24.18 18.11
CA ALA A 657 12.70 24.72 18.18
C ALA A 657 12.01 24.53 19.55
N ASP A 658 12.73 24.10 20.60
CA ASP A 658 12.19 23.90 21.95
C ASP A 658 10.90 23.05 21.97
N PHE A 659 10.85 22.01 21.14
CA PHE A 659 9.80 21.02 21.23
C PHE A 659 9.98 20.22 22.52
N THR A 660 8.90 19.98 23.24
CA THR A 660 8.89 18.95 24.28
C THR A 660 9.07 17.55 23.66
N PRO A 661 9.55 16.54 24.40
CA PRO A 661 9.63 15.16 23.90
C PRO A 661 8.32 14.67 23.29
N GLY A 662 7.18 14.97 23.93
CA GLY A 662 5.85 14.66 23.41
C GLY A 662 5.49 15.39 22.11
N GLU A 663 5.83 16.68 21.97
CA GLU A 663 5.61 17.43 20.71
C GLU A 663 6.47 16.88 19.55
N ALA A 664 7.71 16.46 19.82
CA ALA A 664 8.59 15.86 18.82
C ALA A 664 8.06 14.50 18.34
N ASP A 665 7.47 13.68 19.21
CA ASP A 665 6.80 12.44 18.81
C ASP A 665 5.50 12.68 18.02
N GLN A 666 4.72 13.70 18.38
CA GLN A 666 3.53 14.08 17.59
C GLN A 666 3.92 14.48 16.16
N LEU A 667 5.01 15.25 16.00
CA LEU A 667 5.57 15.59 14.69
C LEU A 667 5.95 14.33 13.90
N ARG A 668 6.64 13.36 14.53
CA ARG A 668 6.99 12.07 13.92
C ARG A 668 5.77 11.30 13.42
N ARG A 669 4.69 11.24 14.22
CA ARG A 669 3.43 10.57 13.82
C ARG A 669 2.75 11.27 12.67
N ALA A 670 2.71 12.60 12.69
CA ALA A 670 2.18 13.39 11.58
C ALA A 670 2.96 13.13 10.28
N MET A 671 4.30 13.04 10.34
CA MET A 671 5.14 12.69 9.19
C MET A 671 4.81 11.31 8.60
N ALA A 672 4.57 10.31 9.44
CA ALA A 672 4.23 8.95 9.00
C ALA A 672 2.80 8.86 8.41
N ALA A 673 1.85 9.63 8.94
CA ALA A 673 0.44 9.59 8.56
C ALA A 673 0.06 10.56 7.41
N TRP A 674 0.96 11.48 7.06
CA TRP A 674 0.72 12.61 6.15
C TRP A 674 0.07 12.21 4.82
N LYS A 675 0.49 11.08 4.23
CA LYS A 675 -0.03 10.58 2.94
C LYS A 675 -1.52 10.20 2.99
N HIS A 676 -2.02 9.77 4.15
CA HIS A 676 -3.37 9.20 4.27
C HIS A 676 -4.41 10.16 4.85
N ARG A 677 -4.01 11.15 5.66
CA ARG A 677 -4.95 11.99 6.43
C ARG A 677 -4.66 13.51 6.37
N GLY A 678 -3.53 13.95 5.81
CA GLY A 678 -3.06 15.34 5.97
C GLY A 678 -2.65 15.68 7.41
N GLY A 679 -2.34 16.95 7.73
CA GLY A 679 -2.19 17.41 9.12
C GLY A 679 -0.76 17.81 9.58
N LEU A 680 0.12 18.17 8.66
CA LEU A 680 1.51 18.60 8.98
C LEU A 680 1.64 20.14 9.07
N GLU A 681 0.64 20.86 8.55
CA GLU A 681 0.55 22.32 8.50
C GLU A 681 0.65 22.98 9.90
N PRO A 682 0.03 22.44 10.98
CA PRO A 682 0.16 23.00 12.33
C PRO A 682 1.59 22.94 12.88
N PHE A 683 2.36 21.91 12.49
CA PHE A 683 3.74 21.74 12.94
C PHE A 683 4.72 22.63 12.17
N GLU A 684 4.43 22.93 10.89
CA GLU A 684 5.25 23.84 10.09
C GLU A 684 5.36 25.23 10.72
N ALA A 685 4.21 25.85 11.00
CA ALA A 685 4.16 27.19 11.56
C ALA A 685 4.86 27.25 12.93
N LYS A 686 4.63 26.24 13.77
CA LYS A 686 5.21 26.13 15.11
C LYS A 686 6.72 25.94 15.09
N LEU A 687 7.22 25.06 14.22
CA LEU A 687 8.65 24.79 14.06
C LEU A 687 9.39 26.06 13.60
N LYS A 688 8.91 26.71 12.53
CA LYS A 688 9.55 27.91 11.97
C LYS A 688 9.55 29.08 12.95
N SER A 689 8.41 29.35 13.59
CA SER A 689 8.28 30.44 14.58
C SER A 689 9.26 30.29 15.74
N ARG A 690 9.38 29.08 16.32
CA ARG A 690 10.28 28.84 17.45
C ARG A 690 11.76 28.87 17.04
N MET A 691 12.10 28.34 15.86
CA MET A 691 13.47 28.44 15.34
C MET A 691 13.89 29.90 15.11
N GLN A 692 12.99 30.73 14.56
CA GLN A 692 13.25 32.17 14.40
C GLN A 692 13.43 32.88 15.74
N ALA A 693 12.62 32.53 16.76
CA ALA A 693 12.77 33.09 18.11
C ALA A 693 14.13 32.77 18.76
N LYS A 694 14.77 31.65 18.37
CA LYS A 694 16.13 31.28 18.80
C LYS A 694 17.24 31.87 17.91
N GLY A 695 16.91 32.68 16.92
CA GLY A 695 17.87 33.37 16.05
C GLY A 695 18.34 32.56 14.84
N TYR A 696 17.67 31.45 14.50
CA TYR A 696 17.96 30.72 13.26
C TYR A 696 17.33 31.43 12.05
N SER A 697 18.02 31.39 10.90
CA SER A 697 17.52 32.01 9.66
C SER A 697 16.27 31.30 9.13
N GLU A 698 15.42 32.06 8.43
CA GLU A 698 14.23 31.51 7.78
C GLU A 698 14.59 30.45 6.73
N GLU A 699 15.68 30.65 5.99
CA GLU A 699 16.21 29.66 5.05
C GLU A 699 16.60 28.35 5.74
N PHE A 700 17.22 28.42 6.92
CA PHE A 700 17.58 27.25 7.71
C PHE A 700 16.32 26.49 8.15
N ALA A 701 15.33 27.21 8.71
CA ALA A 701 14.08 26.61 9.17
C ALA A 701 13.29 25.97 8.01
N ASN A 702 13.21 26.63 6.86
CA ASN A 702 12.58 26.10 5.65
C ASN A 702 13.27 24.83 5.15
N ARG A 703 14.61 24.82 5.12
CA ARG A 703 15.38 23.65 4.69
C ARG A 703 15.18 22.45 5.61
N ILE A 704 15.20 22.65 6.93
CA ILE A 704 14.91 21.59 7.90
C ILE A 704 13.49 21.06 7.71
N PHE A 705 12.51 21.94 7.48
CA PHE A 705 11.13 21.52 7.23
C PHE A 705 10.96 20.72 5.93
N GLN A 706 11.63 21.11 4.84
CA GLN A 706 11.62 20.33 3.59
C GLN A 706 12.30 18.96 3.76
N GLN A 707 13.37 18.90 4.54
CA GLN A 707 14.01 17.64 4.91
C GLN A 707 13.08 16.75 5.74
N ILE A 708 12.30 17.32 6.66
CA ILE A 708 11.23 16.65 7.41
C ILE A 708 10.18 16.07 6.45
N LEU A 709 9.70 16.86 5.48
CA LEU A 709 8.73 16.39 4.47
C LEU A 709 9.28 15.25 3.62
N GLY A 710 10.56 15.32 3.26
CA GLY A 710 11.24 14.26 2.52
C GLY A 710 11.07 12.88 3.17
N PHE A 711 11.15 12.77 4.49
CA PHE A 711 10.94 11.47 5.18
C PHE A 711 9.54 10.85 5.00
N GLY A 712 8.56 11.60 4.48
CA GLY A 712 7.20 11.13 4.16
C GLY A 712 6.96 10.73 2.71
N GLU A 713 7.92 10.93 1.79
CA GLU A 713 7.72 10.74 0.34
C GLU A 713 8.38 9.47 -0.24
N TYR A 714 7.80 8.97 -1.35
CA TYR A 714 8.36 7.90 -2.19
C TYR A 714 8.42 8.35 -3.66
N GLY A 715 9.61 8.70 -4.18
CA GLY A 715 9.86 8.98 -5.60
C GLY A 715 11.32 8.72 -6.03
N PHE A 716 11.52 8.14 -7.23
CA PHE A 716 12.82 7.73 -7.80
C PHE A 716 13.48 8.81 -8.70
N PRO A 717 14.83 8.85 -8.84
CA PRO A 717 15.55 9.84 -9.66
C PRO A 717 15.90 9.33 -11.08
N GLU A 718 15.08 9.67 -12.07
CA GLU A 718 15.39 9.50 -13.50
C GLU A 718 15.20 10.85 -14.23
N CYS A 719 16.25 11.42 -14.85
CA CYS A 719 16.19 12.81 -15.36
C CYS A 719 16.90 13.05 -16.70
N VAL A 720 16.35 13.99 -17.48
CA VAL A 720 16.87 14.54 -18.76
C VAL A 720 17.05 16.06 -18.66
N VAL A 721 17.78 16.69 -19.58
CA VAL A 721 17.97 18.16 -19.59
C VAL A 721 16.74 18.91 -20.13
N GLY A 722 16.59 20.19 -19.76
CA GLY A 722 15.47 21.04 -20.18
C GLY A 722 15.27 21.13 -21.71
N GLU A 723 16.35 21.16 -22.49
CA GLU A 723 16.29 21.20 -23.96
C GLU A 723 15.76 19.91 -24.60
N THR A 724 15.66 18.82 -23.83
CA THR A 724 15.20 17.53 -24.34
C THR A 724 13.78 17.67 -24.86
N ARG A 725 13.56 17.19 -26.10
CA ARG A 725 12.25 17.25 -26.74
C ARG A 725 11.45 15.99 -26.46
N VAL A 726 10.19 16.17 -26.11
CA VAL A 726 9.18 15.13 -25.96
C VAL A 726 8.00 15.46 -26.87
N VAL A 727 7.26 14.45 -27.29
CA VAL A 727 6.07 14.66 -28.13
C VAL A 727 4.84 14.77 -27.25
N ASP A 728 4.03 15.79 -27.51
CA ASP A 728 2.65 15.82 -27.07
C ASP A 728 1.84 14.83 -27.92
N ALA A 729 1.45 13.72 -27.30
CA ALA A 729 0.72 12.66 -27.97
C ALA A 729 -0.73 13.04 -28.31
N ASP A 730 -1.25 14.18 -27.82
CA ASP A 730 -2.55 14.71 -28.21
C ASP A 730 -2.49 15.51 -29.52
N SER A 731 -1.44 16.30 -29.71
CA SER A 731 -1.34 17.24 -30.84
C SER A 731 -0.34 16.82 -31.93
N GLY A 732 0.64 15.98 -31.59
CA GLY A 732 1.80 15.65 -32.45
C GLY A 732 2.94 16.67 -32.36
N ARG A 733 2.76 17.74 -31.58
CA ARG A 733 3.76 18.80 -31.42
C ARG A 733 4.93 18.34 -30.55
N TRP A 734 6.14 18.70 -30.96
CA TRP A 734 7.33 18.56 -30.11
C TRP A 734 7.41 19.72 -29.12
N LEU A 735 7.58 19.39 -27.84
CA LEU A 735 7.75 20.33 -26.74
C LEU A 735 9.08 20.03 -26.04
N THR A 736 9.76 21.05 -25.54
CA THR A 736 10.93 20.87 -24.68
C THR A 736 10.51 20.67 -23.23
N ILE A 737 11.30 19.92 -22.46
CA ILE A 737 11.08 19.75 -21.02
C ILE A 737 11.09 21.12 -20.30
N ASP A 738 11.91 22.05 -20.74
CA ASP A 738 11.98 23.41 -20.20
C ASP A 738 10.67 24.20 -20.44
N GLU A 739 10.07 24.13 -21.63
CA GLU A 739 8.75 24.73 -21.88
C GLU A 739 7.69 24.16 -20.94
N ILE A 740 7.77 22.86 -20.64
CA ILE A 740 6.81 22.16 -19.78
C ILE A 740 7.02 22.55 -18.30
N VAL A 741 8.26 22.50 -17.81
CA VAL A 741 8.62 22.81 -16.42
C VAL A 741 8.40 24.29 -16.10
N SER A 742 8.72 25.20 -17.03
CA SER A 742 8.51 26.65 -16.87
C SER A 742 7.05 27.07 -17.04
N GLY A 743 6.14 26.13 -17.31
CA GLY A 743 4.72 26.40 -17.49
C GLY A 743 4.34 27.08 -18.83
N ARG A 744 5.30 27.26 -19.75
CA ARG A 744 5.07 27.80 -21.10
C ARG A 744 4.27 26.85 -22.00
N ALA A 745 4.31 25.54 -21.70
CA ALA A 745 3.50 24.52 -22.36
C ALA A 745 2.92 23.55 -21.32
N ARG A 746 1.77 22.96 -21.63
CA ARG A 746 1.16 21.89 -20.82
C ARG A 746 1.22 20.58 -21.59
N LEU A 747 1.86 19.57 -20.99
CA LEU A 747 1.93 18.22 -21.54
C LEU A 747 1.04 17.30 -20.69
N LYS A 748 -0.10 16.87 -21.24
CA LYS A 748 -0.99 15.91 -20.56
C LYS A 748 -0.65 14.47 -20.91
N ASN A 749 -0.36 14.20 -22.19
CA ASN A 749 -0.05 12.89 -22.69
C ASN A 749 1.23 12.91 -23.54
N THR A 750 2.08 11.91 -23.39
CA THR A 750 3.27 11.71 -24.23
C THR A 750 3.33 10.27 -24.73
N LEU A 751 4.33 9.95 -25.54
CA LEU A 751 4.58 8.59 -25.97
C LEU A 751 5.60 7.91 -25.06
N ALA A 752 5.27 6.71 -24.57
CA ALA A 752 6.19 5.84 -23.86
C ALA A 752 6.21 4.45 -24.49
N CYS A 753 7.35 3.76 -24.39
CA CYS A 753 7.47 2.38 -24.84
C CYS A 753 6.78 1.44 -23.85
N ASP A 754 5.92 0.55 -24.35
CA ASP A 754 5.37 -0.56 -23.57
C ASP A 754 6.38 -1.71 -23.53
N GLU A 755 6.89 -2.04 -22.35
CA GLU A 755 8.01 -2.98 -22.19
C GLU A 755 7.68 -4.42 -22.64
N ALA A 756 6.41 -4.82 -22.57
CA ALA A 756 5.99 -6.17 -22.93
C ALA A 756 5.88 -6.33 -24.46
N THR A 757 5.49 -5.26 -25.16
CA THR A 757 5.22 -5.29 -26.60
C THR A 757 6.27 -4.56 -27.44
N LEU A 758 7.14 -3.75 -26.83
CA LEU A 758 8.12 -2.87 -27.47
C LEU A 758 7.52 -1.85 -28.46
N HIS A 759 6.23 -1.51 -28.28
CA HIS A 759 5.54 -0.51 -29.09
C HIS A 759 5.37 0.80 -28.31
N PHE A 760 5.42 1.94 -29.00
CA PHE A 760 5.06 3.22 -28.39
C PHE A 760 3.55 3.31 -28.18
N ARG A 761 3.15 3.77 -27.00
CA ARG A 761 1.76 4.06 -26.67
C ARG A 761 1.64 5.44 -26.08
N LYS A 762 0.48 6.06 -26.29
CA LYS A 762 0.08 7.26 -25.58
C LYS A 762 -0.03 6.95 -24.08
N ARG A 763 0.61 7.76 -23.25
CA ARG A 763 0.60 7.65 -21.79
C ARG A 763 0.40 9.02 -21.17
N ARG A 764 -0.38 9.06 -20.09
CA ARG A 764 -0.58 10.27 -19.30
C ARG A 764 0.68 10.60 -18.50
N VAL A 765 1.06 11.88 -18.51
CA VAL A 765 2.10 12.41 -17.63
C VAL A 765 1.50 12.65 -16.24
N LEU A 766 2.05 11.98 -15.22
CA LEU A 766 1.54 12.03 -13.84
C LEU A 766 2.04 13.26 -13.09
N SER A 767 3.34 13.54 -13.18
CA SER A 767 3.99 14.70 -12.58
C SER A 767 5.22 15.08 -13.40
N ILE A 768 5.59 16.36 -13.33
CA ILE A 768 6.82 16.90 -13.94
C ILE A 768 7.55 17.64 -12.82
N THR A 769 8.77 17.21 -12.52
CA THR A 769 9.53 17.74 -11.37
C THR A 769 10.92 18.16 -11.83
N SER A 770 11.36 19.36 -11.44
CA SER A 770 12.74 19.79 -11.66
C SER A 770 13.66 19.10 -10.65
N SER A 771 14.77 18.54 -11.13
CA SER A 771 15.78 17.89 -10.27
C SER A 771 17.03 18.76 -10.06
N GLY A 772 16.97 20.04 -10.43
CA GLY A 772 18.07 21.00 -10.30
C GLY A 772 19.21 20.79 -11.29
N VAL A 773 20.38 21.37 -10.98
CA VAL A 773 21.59 21.26 -11.80
C VAL A 773 22.30 19.94 -11.49
N LYS A 774 22.45 19.09 -12.51
CA LYS A 774 23.12 17.78 -12.41
C LYS A 774 24.18 17.62 -13.48
N GLN A 775 25.19 16.80 -13.18
CA GLN A 775 26.11 16.31 -14.21
C GLN A 775 25.33 15.45 -15.22
N VAL A 776 25.60 15.68 -16.50
CA VAL A 776 24.94 15.00 -17.62
C VAL A 776 25.96 14.51 -18.63
N TRP A 777 25.57 13.50 -19.39
CA TRP A 777 26.34 12.88 -20.44
C TRP A 777 25.58 13.04 -21.75
N ARG A 778 26.32 13.29 -22.83
CA ARG A 778 25.78 13.32 -24.18
C ARG A 778 26.00 11.97 -24.84
N LEU A 779 24.94 11.22 -25.06
CA LEU A 779 24.96 10.03 -25.91
C LEU A 779 24.87 10.49 -27.37
N ARG A 780 25.72 9.92 -28.23
CA ARG A 780 25.65 10.09 -29.68
C ARG A 780 25.71 8.72 -30.35
N THR A 781 24.74 8.44 -31.21
CA THR A 781 24.69 7.21 -32.01
C THR A 781 25.45 7.39 -33.33
N ALA A 782 25.89 6.28 -33.93
CA ALA A 782 26.52 6.29 -35.26
C ALA A 782 25.58 6.83 -36.36
N LEU A 783 24.26 6.72 -36.15
CA LEU A 783 23.22 7.27 -37.04
C LEU A 783 22.99 8.78 -36.88
N GLY A 784 23.78 9.44 -36.02
CA GLY A 784 23.71 10.89 -35.81
C GLY A 784 22.70 11.36 -34.76
N HIS A 785 21.89 10.46 -34.17
CA HIS A 785 21.00 10.83 -33.05
C HIS A 785 21.80 11.14 -31.79
N SER A 786 21.37 12.14 -31.03
CA SER A 786 21.98 12.49 -29.75
C SER A 786 20.96 12.90 -28.70
N ILE A 787 21.24 12.56 -27.44
CA ILE A 787 20.47 13.00 -26.28
C ILE A 787 21.42 13.31 -25.12
N VAL A 788 21.04 14.27 -24.28
CA VAL A 788 21.79 14.64 -23.08
C VAL A 788 20.96 14.25 -21.85
N ALA A 789 21.49 13.37 -21.01
CA ALA A 789 20.78 12.85 -19.85
C ALA A 789 21.74 12.57 -18.68
N THR A 790 21.18 12.32 -17.50
CA THR A 790 21.95 11.86 -16.34
C THR A 790 22.46 10.43 -16.54
N ALA A 791 23.54 10.03 -15.86
CA ALA A 791 24.11 8.69 -15.99
C ALA A 791 23.13 7.58 -15.62
N GLU A 792 22.16 7.86 -14.74
CA GLU A 792 21.15 6.90 -14.31
C GLU A 792 19.95 6.80 -15.27
N HIS A 793 19.88 7.64 -16.31
CA HIS A 793 18.79 7.59 -17.28
C HIS A 793 18.85 6.27 -18.08
N PRO A 794 17.78 5.45 -18.08
CA PRO A 794 17.78 4.15 -18.73
C PRO A 794 17.64 4.25 -20.25
N PHE A 795 18.37 3.41 -20.97
CA PHE A 795 18.30 3.21 -22.41
C PHE A 795 18.05 1.73 -22.68
N MET A 796 17.10 1.43 -23.57
CA MET A 796 16.83 0.06 -23.97
C MET A 796 17.96 -0.44 -24.87
N THR A 797 18.53 -1.60 -24.55
CA THR A 797 19.52 -2.32 -25.36
C THR A 797 18.96 -3.68 -25.77
N ILE A 798 19.70 -4.45 -26.57
CA ILE A 798 19.30 -5.83 -26.91
C ILE A 798 19.19 -6.73 -25.66
N GLY A 799 19.95 -6.44 -24.61
CA GLY A 799 19.91 -7.13 -23.32
C GLY A 799 18.93 -6.54 -22.30
N GLY A 800 18.07 -5.60 -22.72
CA GLY A 800 17.14 -4.88 -21.84
C GLY A 800 17.62 -3.48 -21.45
N TRP A 801 16.97 -2.88 -20.47
CA TRP A 801 17.25 -1.51 -20.02
C TRP A 801 18.59 -1.40 -19.27
N VAL A 802 19.47 -0.53 -19.77
CA VAL A 802 20.80 -0.22 -19.23
C VAL A 802 20.91 1.28 -19.03
N THR A 803 21.45 1.72 -17.89
CA THR A 803 21.63 3.16 -17.63
C THR A 803 22.74 3.76 -18.48
N LEU A 804 22.62 5.03 -18.85
CA LEU A 804 23.59 5.72 -19.72
C LEU A 804 25.04 5.58 -19.25
N GLY A 805 25.29 5.67 -17.94
CA GLY A 805 26.62 5.55 -17.35
C GLY A 805 27.25 4.16 -17.49
N LYS A 806 26.45 3.14 -17.84
CA LYS A 806 26.91 1.77 -18.08
C LYS A 806 27.11 1.42 -19.55
N LEU A 807 26.64 2.27 -20.47
CA LEU A 807 26.84 2.08 -21.91
C LEU A 807 28.30 2.36 -22.29
N ARG A 808 28.86 1.51 -23.15
CA ARG A 808 30.19 1.64 -23.72
C ARG A 808 30.08 2.11 -25.18
N ILE A 809 31.13 2.77 -25.66
CA ILE A 809 31.24 3.11 -27.08
C ILE A 809 31.22 1.82 -27.90
N GLY A 810 30.26 1.71 -28.81
CA GLY A 810 30.01 0.49 -29.59
C GLY A 810 28.74 -0.27 -29.18
N ASP A 811 28.14 0.03 -28.02
CA ASP A 811 26.90 -0.61 -27.58
C ASP A 811 25.70 -0.17 -28.45
N TYR A 812 24.80 -1.12 -28.71
CA TYR A 812 23.57 -0.88 -29.45
C TYR A 812 22.43 -0.48 -28.53
N VAL A 813 21.91 0.72 -28.74
CA VAL A 813 20.68 1.20 -28.12
C VAL A 813 19.50 1.09 -29.09
N ALA A 814 18.34 0.74 -28.56
CA ALA A 814 17.12 0.66 -29.34
C ALA A 814 16.68 2.06 -29.79
N ALA A 815 16.28 2.16 -31.05
CA ALA A 815 15.65 3.34 -31.62
C ALA A 815 14.28 2.96 -32.16
N ALA A 816 13.32 3.89 -32.03
CA ALA A 816 11.99 3.72 -32.59
C ALA A 816 12.07 3.54 -34.11
N ARG A 817 11.51 2.45 -34.64
CA ARG A 817 11.37 2.28 -36.10
C ARG A 817 10.32 3.25 -36.66
N SER A 818 9.24 3.47 -35.92
CA SER A 818 8.15 4.37 -36.26
C SER A 818 7.54 4.95 -34.99
N VAL A 819 7.04 6.18 -35.08
CA VAL A 819 6.30 6.85 -34.01
C VAL A 819 4.82 6.83 -34.40
N PRO A 820 3.90 6.26 -33.60
CA PRO A 820 2.50 6.05 -33.99
C PRO A 820 1.66 7.31 -33.78
N LEU A 821 2.05 8.40 -34.44
CA LEU A 821 1.32 9.67 -34.43
C LEU A 821 0.92 10.02 -35.84
N SER A 822 -0.34 10.40 -36.00
CA SER A 822 -0.82 11.08 -37.19
C SER A 822 -1.27 12.47 -36.78
N GLY A 823 -0.84 13.50 -37.50
CA GLY A 823 -1.30 14.86 -37.24
C GLY A 823 -2.82 15.00 -37.41
N HIS A 824 -3.43 15.96 -36.74
CA HIS A 824 -4.88 16.16 -36.77
C HIS A 824 -5.32 17.19 -37.82
N ARG A 825 -4.40 18.08 -38.21
CA ARG A 825 -4.64 19.23 -39.09
C ARG A 825 -4.70 18.79 -40.55
N ARG A 826 -5.52 19.50 -41.33
CA ARG A 826 -5.54 19.39 -42.79
C ARG A 826 -5.20 20.74 -43.41
N TRP A 827 -4.41 20.71 -44.47
CA TRP A 827 -4.19 21.89 -45.31
C TRP A 827 -4.91 21.74 -46.64
N PRO A 828 -5.38 22.84 -47.25
CA PRO A 828 -5.82 22.80 -48.64
C PRO A 828 -4.72 22.22 -49.52
N ARG A 829 -5.05 21.20 -50.33
CA ARG A 829 -4.11 20.52 -51.25
C ARG A 829 -3.21 21.49 -52.04
N HIS A 830 -3.76 22.61 -52.49
CA HIS A 830 -3.03 23.61 -53.26
C HIS A 830 -1.95 24.36 -52.47
N GLN A 831 -2.13 24.52 -51.15
CA GLN A 831 -1.12 25.08 -50.27
C GLN A 831 0.02 24.09 -50.05
N ILE A 832 -0.29 22.80 -49.87
CA ILE A 832 0.73 21.75 -49.69
C ILE A 832 1.62 21.63 -50.93
N ILE A 833 1.02 21.57 -52.13
CA ILE A 833 1.76 21.51 -53.40
C ILE A 833 2.68 22.72 -53.54
N VAL A 834 2.15 23.94 -53.35
CA VAL A 834 2.97 25.15 -53.46
C VAL A 834 4.05 25.23 -52.37
N LEU A 835 3.81 24.69 -51.17
CA LEU A 835 4.85 24.60 -50.13
C LEU A 835 6.00 23.69 -50.56
N ALA A 836 5.68 22.48 -51.07
CA ALA A 836 6.69 21.51 -51.50
C ALA A 836 7.65 22.14 -52.51
N ASP A 837 7.09 22.82 -53.52
CA ASP A 837 7.85 23.48 -54.56
C ASP A 837 8.63 24.70 -54.01
N LEU A 838 8.05 25.50 -53.12
CA LEU A 838 8.76 26.61 -52.47
C LEU A 838 9.93 26.15 -51.60
N LEU A 839 9.86 24.97 -50.99
CA LEU A 839 10.95 24.39 -50.20
C LEU A 839 12.05 23.81 -51.11
N ALA A 840 11.68 23.29 -52.28
CA ALA A 840 12.62 22.68 -53.23
C ALA A 840 13.40 23.69 -54.09
N GLU A 841 12.79 24.83 -54.43
CA GLU A 841 13.39 25.84 -55.32
C GLU A 841 14.40 26.74 -54.61
N ASP A 842 15.49 27.10 -55.30
CA ASP A 842 16.51 28.05 -54.85
C ASP A 842 16.45 29.37 -55.66
N ASP A 843 15.24 29.87 -55.92
CA ASP A 843 15.05 31.15 -56.62
C ASP A 843 15.28 32.32 -55.65
N PRO A 844 16.24 33.24 -55.92
CA PRO A 844 16.41 34.47 -55.15
C PRO A 844 15.14 35.30 -55.27
N CYS A 845 14.29 35.21 -54.23
CA CYS A 845 12.92 35.69 -54.20
C CYS A 845 12.81 37.13 -54.73
N SER A 846 12.29 37.27 -55.96
CA SER A 846 11.87 38.58 -56.45
C SER A 846 10.82 39.14 -55.47
N PRO A 847 10.85 40.43 -55.11
CA PRO A 847 10.08 40.94 -53.97
C PRO A 847 8.57 40.66 -54.09
N ASN A 848 8.05 40.50 -55.31
CA ASN A 848 6.62 40.36 -55.59
C ASN A 848 6.26 39.16 -56.49
N THR A 849 7.17 38.20 -56.73
CA THR A 849 6.93 37.04 -57.60
C THR A 849 7.94 35.93 -57.29
N PHE A 850 7.62 34.70 -57.68
CA PHE A 850 8.55 33.56 -57.65
C PHE A 850 8.35 32.71 -58.90
N ARG A 851 9.38 31.93 -59.24
CA ARG A 851 9.33 30.95 -60.32
C ARG A 851 9.44 29.53 -59.80
N PHE A 852 8.81 28.62 -60.53
CA PHE A 852 8.95 27.17 -60.35
C PHE A 852 9.49 26.57 -61.66
N HIS A 853 10.56 25.80 -61.59
CA HIS A 853 11.26 25.24 -62.73
C HIS A 853 11.10 23.72 -62.76
N THR A 854 10.62 23.18 -63.88
CA THR A 854 10.48 21.73 -64.03
C THR A 854 10.61 21.25 -65.47
N THR A 855 11.19 20.08 -65.66
CA THR A 855 11.20 19.35 -66.94
C THR A 855 9.97 18.45 -67.09
N ALA A 856 9.22 18.21 -66.01
CA ALA A 856 8.05 17.35 -66.00
C ALA A 856 6.77 18.15 -66.27
N THR A 857 6.17 17.92 -67.45
CA THR A 857 4.89 18.53 -67.85
C THR A 857 3.78 18.33 -66.81
N ARG A 858 3.75 17.15 -66.17
CA ARG A 858 2.75 16.82 -65.14
C ARG A 858 2.87 17.71 -63.90
N HIS A 859 4.09 17.90 -63.39
CA HIS A 859 4.34 18.74 -62.20
C HIS A 859 4.05 20.20 -62.50
N ARG A 860 4.45 20.67 -63.68
CA ARG A 860 4.10 22.02 -64.16
C ARG A 860 2.60 22.27 -64.11
N ASP A 861 1.81 21.36 -64.69
CA ASP A 861 0.37 21.55 -64.79
C ASP A 861 -0.33 21.44 -63.42
N GLU A 862 0.20 20.61 -62.51
CA GLU A 862 -0.27 20.52 -61.13
C GLU A 862 0.05 21.78 -60.32
N PHE A 863 1.27 22.29 -60.42
CA PHE A 863 1.68 23.55 -59.79
C PHE A 863 0.86 24.73 -60.31
N VAL A 864 0.66 24.84 -61.64
CA VAL A 864 -0.21 25.87 -62.25
C VAL A 864 -1.61 25.83 -61.65
N ARG A 865 -2.23 24.65 -61.57
CA ARG A 865 -3.57 24.49 -60.97
C ARG A 865 -3.59 24.83 -59.47
N ALA A 866 -2.51 24.52 -58.74
CA ALA A 866 -2.41 24.78 -57.32
C ALA A 866 -2.21 26.28 -57.03
N VAL A 867 -1.23 26.91 -57.67
CA VAL A 867 -0.87 28.32 -57.42
C VAL A 867 -1.98 29.29 -57.84
N GLU A 868 -2.75 28.95 -58.88
CA GLU A 868 -3.87 29.77 -59.33
C GLU A 868 -5.13 29.70 -58.44
N ARG A 869 -5.16 28.79 -57.45
CA ARG A 869 -6.20 28.79 -56.41
C ARG A 869 -5.98 29.86 -55.34
N PHE A 870 -4.78 30.44 -55.25
CA PHE A 870 -4.54 31.55 -54.34
C PHE A 870 -5.23 32.83 -54.85
N PRO A 871 -5.75 33.69 -53.94
CA PRO A 871 -6.35 34.95 -54.31
C PRO A 871 -5.44 35.80 -55.20
N ASN A 872 -6.01 36.45 -56.22
CA ASN A 872 -5.32 37.37 -57.12
C ASN A 872 -4.05 36.80 -57.81
N THR A 873 -3.94 35.47 -57.95
CA THR A 873 -2.73 34.79 -58.43
C THR A 873 -2.97 34.15 -59.81
N ARG A 874 -2.05 34.33 -60.75
CA ARG A 874 -2.05 33.74 -62.10
C ARG A 874 -0.68 33.14 -62.39
N ALA A 875 -0.64 32.01 -63.09
CA ALA A 875 0.60 31.41 -63.56
C ALA A 875 0.86 31.79 -65.03
N VAL A 876 2.11 32.11 -65.36
CA VAL A 876 2.58 32.29 -66.73
C VAL A 876 3.64 31.22 -67.01
N VAL A 877 3.36 30.35 -67.97
CA VAL A 877 4.27 29.27 -68.35
C VAL A 877 5.21 29.76 -69.45
N GLU A 878 6.51 29.74 -69.17
CA GLU A 878 7.60 30.10 -70.08
C GLU A 878 8.36 28.81 -70.44
N ARG A 879 8.43 28.44 -71.73
CA ARG A 879 9.10 27.22 -72.18
C ARG A 879 10.55 27.51 -72.56
N HIS A 880 11.49 26.73 -72.03
CA HIS A 880 12.91 26.87 -72.30
C HIS A 880 13.55 25.50 -72.56
N GLY A 881 13.95 25.24 -73.81
CA GLY A 881 14.55 23.96 -74.19
C GLY A 881 13.64 22.77 -73.86
N SER A 882 14.18 21.80 -73.10
CA SER A 882 13.44 20.63 -72.59
C SER A 882 12.66 20.88 -71.29
N GLY A 883 12.67 22.10 -70.74
CA GLY A 883 12.02 22.47 -69.47
C GLY A 883 10.96 23.57 -69.59
N SER A 884 10.21 23.78 -68.51
CA SER A 884 9.24 24.87 -68.34
C SER A 884 9.53 25.63 -67.04
N ALA A 885 9.48 26.96 -67.09
CA ALA A 885 9.44 27.82 -65.93
C ALA A 885 8.02 28.35 -65.75
N VAL A 886 7.47 28.28 -64.54
CA VAL A 886 6.16 28.83 -64.19
C VAL A 886 6.39 30.07 -63.36
N ARG A 887 6.12 31.25 -63.93
CA ARG A 887 6.23 32.53 -63.24
C ARG A 887 4.88 32.93 -62.64
N VAL A 888 4.87 33.24 -61.35
CA VAL A 888 3.65 33.59 -60.62
C VAL A 888 3.41 35.10 -60.68
N VAL A 889 2.31 35.53 -61.29
CA VAL A 889 1.95 36.95 -61.49
C VAL A 889 0.59 37.28 -60.90
N ARG A 890 0.30 38.57 -60.74
CA ARG A 890 -1.01 39.05 -60.27
C ARG A 890 -2.09 38.95 -61.35
N ARG A 891 -3.34 38.62 -60.98
CA ARG A 891 -4.51 38.71 -61.87
C ARG A 891 -4.99 40.16 -62.07
N GLY A 892 -4.97 40.97 -61.01
CA GLY A 892 -5.38 42.37 -61.02
C GLY A 892 -4.42 43.26 -60.21
N ARG A 893 -4.50 44.59 -60.42
CA ARG A 893 -3.59 45.57 -59.77
C ARG A 893 -3.96 45.92 -58.33
N ALA A 894 -5.15 45.53 -57.86
CA ALA A 894 -5.73 46.01 -56.59
C ALA A 894 -5.18 45.33 -55.32
N ARG A 895 -4.59 44.13 -55.42
CA ARG A 895 -4.03 43.37 -54.28
C ARG A 895 -2.66 42.77 -54.65
N PRO A 896 -1.84 42.36 -53.66
CA PRO A 896 -0.65 41.54 -53.91
C PRO A 896 -1.00 40.14 -54.43
N ILE A 897 0.02 39.33 -54.74
CA ILE A 897 -0.15 37.92 -55.12
C ILE A 897 -0.43 37.12 -53.85
N GLY A 898 -1.60 36.48 -53.76
CA GLY A 898 -2.00 35.75 -52.55
C GLY A 898 -1.07 34.58 -52.19
N ALA A 899 -0.45 33.92 -53.18
CA ALA A 899 0.56 32.89 -52.92
C ALA A 899 1.81 33.45 -52.23
N VAL A 900 2.21 34.68 -52.57
CA VAL A 900 3.37 35.36 -51.94
C VAL A 900 3.04 35.80 -50.51
N GLU A 901 1.84 36.35 -50.28
CA GLU A 901 1.41 36.74 -48.93
C GLU A 901 1.31 35.54 -47.99
N TRP A 902 0.78 34.42 -48.49
CA TRP A 902 0.73 33.18 -47.73
C TRP A 902 2.13 32.63 -47.44
N ALA A 903 3.05 32.62 -48.41
CA ALA A 903 4.44 32.18 -48.16
C ALA A 903 5.17 33.08 -47.13
N ARG A 904 4.88 34.39 -47.10
CA ARG A 904 5.39 35.30 -46.06
C ARG A 904 4.84 34.96 -44.68
N SER A 905 3.57 34.56 -44.58
CA SER A 905 2.97 34.16 -43.30
C SER A 905 3.60 32.91 -42.68
N LEU A 906 4.27 32.09 -43.50
CA LEU A 906 4.99 30.89 -43.07
C LEU A 906 6.47 31.15 -42.76
N ASP A 907 6.94 32.40 -42.82
CA ASP A 907 8.32 32.79 -42.53
C ASP A 907 9.39 32.06 -43.39
N ILE A 908 9.01 31.62 -44.59
CA ILE A 908 9.92 30.98 -45.57
C ILE A 908 10.28 31.89 -46.75
N TRP A 909 9.54 32.99 -46.93
CA TRP A 909 9.75 33.92 -48.03
C TRP A 909 11.05 34.72 -47.89
N GLY A 910 11.83 34.82 -48.97
CA GLY A 910 13.07 35.60 -48.99
C GLY A 910 14.29 34.91 -48.36
N ARG A 911 14.18 33.61 -48.03
CA ARG A 911 15.27 32.80 -47.48
C ARG A 911 15.92 31.93 -48.56
N ASP A 912 17.26 31.86 -48.55
CA ASP A 912 18.06 30.87 -49.32
C ASP A 912 17.61 29.45 -48.96
N ALA A 913 17.71 28.48 -49.88
CA ALA A 913 17.33 27.09 -49.64
C ALA A 913 17.93 26.51 -48.34
N ARG A 914 19.13 26.95 -47.93
CA ARG A 914 19.80 26.55 -46.68
C ARG A 914 19.20 27.15 -45.40
N LEU A 915 18.43 28.22 -45.52
CA LEU A 915 17.80 28.95 -44.41
C LEU A 915 16.28 28.76 -44.35
N LYS A 916 15.68 28.12 -45.36
CA LYS A 916 14.29 27.69 -45.33
C LYS A 916 14.10 26.63 -44.25
N HIS A 917 12.95 26.67 -43.58
CA HIS A 917 12.56 25.68 -42.58
C HIS A 917 11.18 25.13 -42.92
N ILE A 918 10.89 23.92 -42.45
CA ILE A 918 9.56 23.36 -42.54
C ILE A 918 8.68 24.07 -41.49
N PRO A 919 7.57 24.72 -41.88
CA PRO A 919 6.70 25.41 -40.92
C PRO A 919 6.21 24.46 -39.82
N PRO A 920 6.18 24.86 -38.53
CA PRO A 920 5.79 23.99 -37.43
C PRO A 920 4.43 23.30 -37.63
N GLU A 921 3.49 23.96 -38.28
CA GLU A 921 2.14 23.46 -38.59
C GLU A 921 2.15 22.24 -39.52
N VAL A 922 3.22 22.02 -40.29
CA VAL A 922 3.38 20.83 -41.14
C VAL A 922 3.47 19.56 -40.29
N PHE A 923 4.09 19.65 -39.11
CA PHE A 923 4.20 18.50 -38.19
C PHE A 923 2.87 18.16 -37.50
N GLU A 924 1.85 19.00 -37.66
CA GLU A 924 0.49 18.74 -37.20
C GLU A 924 -0.41 18.17 -38.32
N LEU A 925 0.11 18.02 -39.56
CA LEU A 925 -0.67 17.52 -40.70
C LEU A 925 -0.89 16.01 -40.65
N ARG A 926 -2.03 15.57 -41.19
CA ARG A 926 -2.31 14.14 -41.39
C ARG A 926 -1.32 13.50 -42.35
N ASP A 927 -1.11 12.19 -42.21
CA ASP A 927 -0.15 11.42 -43.01
C ASP A 927 -0.38 11.57 -44.52
N GLN A 928 -1.63 11.70 -44.97
CA GLN A 928 -1.97 11.91 -46.39
C GLN A 928 -1.48 13.27 -46.92
N ASP A 929 -1.51 14.30 -46.08
CA ASP A 929 -1.08 15.65 -46.43
C ASP A 929 0.45 15.76 -46.36
N ILE A 930 1.09 15.08 -45.40
CA ILE A 930 2.55 14.93 -45.34
C ILE A 930 3.04 14.11 -46.54
N ALA A 931 2.37 13.00 -46.88
CA ALA A 931 2.69 12.18 -48.04
C ALA A 931 2.59 12.99 -49.34
N LEU A 932 1.61 13.90 -49.43
CA LEU A 932 1.51 14.83 -50.55
C LEU A 932 2.64 15.87 -50.57
N LEU A 933 3.11 16.35 -49.42
CA LEU A 933 4.24 17.28 -49.34
C LEU A 933 5.56 16.62 -49.77
N LEU A 934 5.71 15.33 -49.47
CA LEU A 934 6.93 14.55 -49.75
C LEU A 934 6.95 13.93 -51.16
N ALA A 935 5.79 13.79 -51.80
CA ALA A 935 5.64 13.23 -53.14
C ALA A 935 5.88 14.28 -54.22
#